data_AF-A0A0P7ZB47-F1
#
_entry.id   AF-A0A0P7ZB47-F1
#
_cell.length_a   1.000
_cell.length_b   1.000
_cell.length_c   1.000
_cell.angle_alpha   90.00
_cell.angle_beta   90.00
_cell.angle_gamma   90.00
#
_symmetry.space_group_name_H-M   'P 1'
#
loop_
_entity.id
_entity.type
_entity.pdbx_description
1 polymer ?
#
loop_
_entity_poly.entity_id
_entity_poly.type
_entity_poly.pdbx_seq_one_letter_code
_entity_poly.pdbx_strand_id
1 'polypeptide(L)'
;MNNVKTLLLVAMVLTAVTAVAGADDPVSSATGVITDYSKNKITRDAVKTELSNKYTAGTLTKADLKKMITTAYNHNVLKREDMRWLLGEMYKEGKLTRADLRWVLTEAYKNGELTRDDLRFIIAQAYKNKELTRADMKFLITEAYKAGELKRDDIAWIITHAYKNGELTREDMKWLIVEAYKAGELTRDDIREIIIVAYNHNELKRDDVKWLLIQAYKNNELMREDLRIIITAAYRHGELTRADVKWLIVEAYKAGELTRDDVRSILLEAIKRGELRKADVLWLVKEAYKANELTTSDITEAEVNSAPVEGEPADVPTVENITEPNAETASDATTAKTFDEESAPAPAESVIKTKQAWMLYKYALLPVEKHRIGMEAIIGYAQSAGKDASKLVTLKDKFVLLADQLKAAAEKNDYPGGKSIISQMKDTVTGFRTETKTLVSGNESAAKDALNAALSANSDYFDSLVTEAREARKDRNLEFFDLALARAQGRLDKAKENGIDVSALQAKLDEISSLRSDFVDSMNEGIAACTGEGLGKCTKPEVEAYKTVRDEIKNKYKELIELAKTAGQSQRFAATITKARDIIAKSETVLDAARKRGIDVSAESAGLDEIKGLVNSAESKYKAGDFNGAKDDLKKAQDKFKELKSSATSRRRAK
;
A
#
# COMPACT_ATOMS: atom_id res chain seq x y z
N MET A 1 49.00 -41.22 25.78
CA MET A 1 47.87 -40.50 26.42
C MET A 1 47.95 -38.96 26.36
N ASN A 2 48.75 -38.34 25.47
CA ASN A 2 48.78 -36.88 25.30
C ASN A 2 48.09 -36.36 24.02
N ASN A 3 47.61 -37.23 23.15
CA ASN A 3 46.93 -36.84 21.90
C ASN A 3 45.46 -36.43 22.08
N VAL A 4 44.90 -36.68 23.27
CA VAL A 4 43.50 -36.33 23.61
C VAL A 4 43.38 -34.86 24.04
N LYS A 5 44.44 -34.29 24.66
CA LYS A 5 44.42 -32.90 25.18
C LYS A 5 44.58 -31.84 24.08
N THR A 6 45.28 -32.15 22.99
CA THR A 6 45.42 -31.22 21.86
C THR A 6 44.12 -31.15 21.07
N LEU A 7 43.44 -32.28 20.83
CA LEU A 7 42.08 -32.30 20.28
C LEU A 7 41.06 -31.54 21.15
N LEU A 8 41.30 -31.51 22.45
CA LEU A 8 40.55 -30.71 23.43
C LEU A 8 40.74 -29.19 23.26
N LEU A 9 41.83 -28.71 22.66
CA LEU A 9 42.06 -27.27 22.39
C LEU A 9 41.36 -26.77 21.12
N VAL A 10 41.17 -27.65 20.12
CA VAL A 10 40.31 -27.35 18.96
C VAL A 10 38.84 -27.55 19.32
N ALA A 11 38.54 -28.46 20.25
CA ALA A 11 37.23 -28.52 20.87
C ALA A 11 36.97 -27.31 21.77
N MET A 12 37.91 -26.84 22.60
CA MET A 12 37.74 -25.71 23.55
C MET A 12 37.65 -24.34 22.88
N VAL A 13 38.34 -24.11 21.76
CA VAL A 13 38.08 -22.92 20.92
C VAL A 13 36.70 -23.02 20.24
N LEU A 14 36.15 -24.22 20.07
CA LEU A 14 34.75 -24.45 19.67
C LEU A 14 33.77 -24.53 20.87
N THR A 15 34.22 -24.76 22.11
CA THR A 15 33.39 -24.88 23.32
C THR A 15 33.15 -23.50 23.97
N ALA A 16 33.83 -22.45 23.51
CA ALA A 16 33.38 -21.07 23.71
C ALA A 16 32.12 -20.72 22.90
N VAL A 17 31.63 -21.63 22.04
CA VAL A 17 30.37 -21.47 21.30
C VAL A 17 29.39 -22.65 21.48
N THR A 18 29.81 -23.82 21.94
CA THR A 18 28.87 -24.90 22.30
C THR A 18 29.40 -25.82 23.42
N ALA A 19 29.15 -25.47 24.69
CA ALA A 19 28.61 -26.37 25.73
C ALA A 19 28.61 -25.70 27.13
N VAL A 20 27.41 -25.45 27.67
CA VAL A 20 27.16 -25.75 29.10
C VAL A 20 26.30 -27.01 29.12
N ALA A 21 26.94 -28.15 29.29
CA ALA A 21 26.29 -29.33 29.85
C ALA A 21 27.34 -30.11 30.65
N GLY A 22 27.18 -30.07 31.96
CA GLY A 22 27.78 -30.99 32.91
C GLY A 22 26.82 -31.13 34.10
N ALA A 23 26.61 -32.39 34.48
CA ALA A 23 25.84 -32.93 35.60
C ALA A 23 24.32 -33.11 35.42
N ASP A 24 23.98 -34.40 35.24
CA ASP A 24 22.86 -35.13 35.85
C ASP A 24 21.42 -34.69 35.55
N ASP A 25 20.79 -35.33 34.55
CA ASP A 25 19.62 -36.22 34.75
C ASP A 25 19.06 -36.68 33.39
N PRO A 26 18.36 -37.84 33.33
CA PRO A 26 17.83 -38.38 32.08
C PRO A 26 16.57 -37.60 31.69
N VAL A 27 16.72 -36.57 30.86
CA VAL A 27 15.54 -35.90 30.28
C VAL A 27 15.65 -35.87 28.77
N SER A 28 15.36 -37.01 28.15
CA SER A 28 15.06 -37.14 26.72
C SER A 28 13.68 -36.58 26.36
N SER A 29 13.25 -35.49 27.01
CA SER A 29 11.95 -34.88 26.73
C SER A 29 12.15 -33.44 26.27
N ALA A 30 11.28 -33.02 25.37
CA ALA A 30 11.30 -31.68 24.80
C ALA A 30 11.28 -30.58 25.88
N THR A 31 10.75 -30.86 27.09
CA THR A 31 10.75 -29.98 28.26
C THR A 31 12.15 -29.51 28.68
N GLY A 32 13.19 -30.31 28.41
CA GLY A 32 14.60 -29.93 28.62
C GLY A 32 15.01 -28.70 27.82
N VAL A 33 14.54 -28.57 26.57
CA VAL A 33 14.90 -27.44 25.68
C VAL A 33 14.33 -26.11 26.21
N ILE A 34 13.08 -26.10 26.68
CA ILE A 34 12.49 -24.88 27.30
C ILE A 34 13.18 -24.56 28.64
N THR A 35 13.53 -25.60 29.41
CA THR A 35 14.22 -25.44 30.71
C THR A 35 15.64 -24.91 30.54
N ASP A 36 16.35 -25.31 29.49
CA ASP A 36 17.66 -24.79 29.18
C ASP A 36 17.62 -23.35 28.68
N TYR A 37 16.55 -22.94 27.97
CA TYR A 37 16.32 -21.53 27.65
C TYR A 37 16.01 -20.68 28.88
N SER A 38 15.11 -21.12 29.77
CA SER A 38 14.76 -20.37 30.98
C SER A 38 15.94 -20.23 31.96
N LYS A 39 16.94 -21.09 31.84
CA LYS A 39 18.23 -21.02 32.55
C LYS A 39 19.33 -20.27 31.76
N ASN A 40 18.98 -19.58 30.67
CA ASN A 40 19.90 -18.86 29.76
C ASN A 40 21.04 -19.72 29.16
N LYS A 41 20.88 -21.05 29.08
CA LYS A 41 21.90 -21.95 28.51
C LYS A 41 21.86 -22.02 26.99
N ILE A 42 20.70 -21.77 26.39
CA ILE A 42 20.52 -21.74 24.93
C ILE A 42 19.78 -20.48 24.51
N THR A 43 20.08 -19.99 23.30
CA THR A 43 19.41 -18.83 22.72
C THR A 43 18.03 -19.19 22.17
N ARG A 44 17.19 -18.18 21.93
CA ARG A 44 15.87 -18.39 21.31
C ARG A 44 15.96 -19.08 19.94
N ASP A 45 16.98 -18.73 19.15
CA ASP A 45 17.24 -19.37 17.85
C ASP A 45 17.66 -20.84 17.98
N ALA A 46 18.39 -21.17 19.06
CA ALA A 46 18.75 -22.55 19.36
C ALA A 46 17.52 -23.37 19.76
N VAL A 47 16.56 -22.80 20.51
CA VAL A 47 15.27 -23.46 20.82
C VAL A 47 14.52 -23.82 19.54
N LYS A 48 14.39 -22.88 18.59
CA LYS A 48 13.74 -23.12 17.29
C LYS A 48 14.39 -24.26 16.51
N THR A 49 15.72 -24.21 16.40
CA THR A 49 16.51 -25.19 15.65
C THR A 49 16.43 -26.57 16.28
N GLU A 50 16.45 -26.65 17.60
CA GLU A 50 16.46 -27.91 18.33
C GLU A 50 15.09 -28.60 18.34
N LEU A 51 13.99 -27.85 18.46
CA LEU A 51 12.64 -28.39 18.31
C LEU A 51 12.41 -28.96 16.89
N SER A 52 12.83 -28.23 15.85
CA SER A 52 12.73 -28.69 14.46
C SER A 52 13.57 -29.96 14.22
N ASN A 53 14.81 -29.98 14.71
CA ASN A 53 15.71 -31.15 14.55
C ASN A 53 15.18 -32.38 15.28
N LYS A 54 14.69 -32.24 16.52
CA LYS A 54 14.15 -33.38 17.29
C LYS A 54 12.87 -33.94 16.68
N TYR A 55 12.00 -33.10 16.14
CA TYR A 55 10.81 -33.55 15.41
C TYR A 55 11.19 -34.25 14.09
N THR A 56 12.14 -33.70 13.33
CA THR A 56 12.65 -34.31 12.09
C THR A 56 13.28 -35.68 12.34
N ALA A 57 13.97 -35.84 13.46
CA ALA A 57 14.58 -37.10 13.86
C ALA A 57 13.56 -38.13 14.40
N GLY A 58 12.26 -37.81 14.45
CA GLY A 58 11.22 -38.69 15.01
C GLY A 58 11.27 -38.83 16.53
N THR A 59 12.20 -38.15 17.20
CA THR A 59 12.37 -38.16 18.67
C THR A 59 11.35 -37.31 19.41
N LEU A 60 10.54 -36.55 18.68
CA LEU A 60 9.52 -35.65 19.20
C LEU A 60 8.24 -35.92 18.41
N THR A 61 7.20 -36.42 19.07
CA THR A 61 5.95 -36.75 18.37
C THR A 61 5.17 -35.47 18.01
N LYS A 62 4.14 -35.59 17.16
CA LYS A 62 3.23 -34.48 16.86
C LYS A 62 2.58 -33.88 18.12
N ALA A 63 2.24 -34.73 19.08
CA ALA A 63 1.66 -34.30 20.36
C ALA A 63 2.70 -33.58 21.24
N ASP A 64 3.96 -34.02 21.22
CA ASP A 64 5.04 -33.36 21.95
C ASP A 64 5.39 -32.01 21.34
N LEU A 65 5.40 -31.90 20.00
CA LEU A 65 5.69 -30.65 19.29
C LEU A 65 4.65 -29.60 19.65
N LYS A 66 3.38 -29.99 19.67
CA LYS A 66 2.26 -29.17 20.12
C LYS A 66 2.48 -28.62 21.51
N LYS A 67 2.62 -29.51 22.49
CA LYS A 67 2.75 -29.14 23.91
C LYS A 67 3.90 -28.16 24.12
N MET A 68 4.97 -28.31 23.35
CA MET A 68 6.19 -27.54 23.47
C MET A 68 6.14 -26.18 22.80
N ILE A 69 5.60 -26.11 21.59
CA ILE A 69 5.35 -24.85 20.89
C ILE A 69 4.41 -23.98 21.73
N THR A 70 3.31 -24.57 22.21
CA THR A 70 2.36 -23.96 23.16
C THR A 70 3.05 -23.48 24.43
N THR A 71 3.83 -24.36 25.09
CA THR A 71 4.48 -24.02 26.37
C THR A 71 5.53 -22.93 26.17
N ALA A 72 6.28 -22.96 25.08
CA ALA A 72 7.32 -21.98 24.80
C ALA A 72 6.71 -20.62 24.43
N TYR A 73 5.58 -20.59 23.73
CA TYR A 73 4.87 -19.34 23.44
C TYR A 73 4.26 -18.73 24.71
N ASN A 74 3.54 -19.52 25.50
CA ASN A 74 2.87 -19.05 26.73
C ASN A 74 3.85 -18.53 27.80
N HIS A 75 5.09 -19.02 27.82
CA HIS A 75 6.13 -18.54 28.72
C HIS A 75 7.01 -17.42 28.10
N ASN A 76 6.57 -16.79 26.99
CA ASN A 76 7.32 -15.76 26.25
C ASN A 76 8.73 -16.21 25.80
N VAL A 77 8.95 -17.51 25.67
CA VAL A 77 10.21 -18.10 25.18
C VAL A 77 10.30 -17.95 23.67
N LEU A 78 9.23 -18.30 22.95
CA LEU A 78 9.08 -18.04 21.52
C LEU A 78 8.15 -16.85 21.31
N LYS A 79 8.52 -15.92 20.43
CA LYS A 79 7.67 -14.80 20.01
C LYS A 79 6.89 -15.16 18.74
N ARG A 80 5.98 -14.28 18.33
CA ARG A 80 5.20 -14.38 17.07
C ARG A 80 6.09 -14.70 15.86
N GLU A 81 7.23 -14.02 15.72
CA GLU A 81 8.18 -14.28 14.62
C GLU A 81 8.81 -15.68 14.64
N ASP A 82 8.96 -16.27 15.82
CA ASP A 82 9.57 -17.58 16.00
C ASP A 82 8.59 -18.71 15.67
N MET A 83 7.33 -18.53 16.07
CA MET A 83 6.21 -19.40 15.70
C MET A 83 6.03 -19.43 14.18
N ARG A 84 6.08 -18.26 13.55
CA ARG A 84 6.01 -18.11 12.09
C ARG A 84 7.11 -18.92 11.41
N TRP A 85 8.36 -18.74 11.82
CA TRP A 85 9.48 -19.46 11.21
C TRP A 85 9.37 -20.96 11.40
N LEU A 86 9.02 -21.42 12.61
CA LEU A 86 8.99 -22.83 12.93
C LEU A 86 7.88 -23.57 12.18
N LEU A 87 6.66 -23.02 12.14
CA LEU A 87 5.53 -23.63 11.45
C LEU A 87 5.69 -23.55 9.91
N GLY A 88 6.16 -22.41 9.41
CA GLY A 88 6.38 -22.18 7.98
C GLY A 88 7.47 -23.07 7.40
N GLU A 89 8.65 -23.09 8.03
CA GLU A 89 9.80 -23.84 7.52
C GLU A 89 9.58 -25.36 7.68
N MET A 90 9.01 -25.82 8.81
CA MET A 90 8.71 -27.26 8.98
C MET A 90 7.64 -27.75 7.99
N TYR A 91 6.68 -26.91 7.60
CA TYR A 91 5.70 -27.28 6.58
C TYR A 91 6.31 -27.30 5.17
N LYS A 92 7.09 -26.28 4.83
CA LYS A 92 7.79 -26.20 3.53
C LYS A 92 8.77 -27.35 3.31
N GLU A 93 9.40 -27.83 4.38
CA GLU A 93 10.27 -29.03 4.35
C GLU A 93 9.48 -30.35 4.35
N GLY A 94 8.14 -30.30 4.29
CA GLY A 94 7.26 -31.47 4.27
C GLY A 94 7.16 -32.22 5.61
N LYS A 95 7.69 -31.63 6.69
CA LYS A 95 7.71 -32.23 8.03
C LYS A 95 6.36 -32.08 8.74
N LEU A 96 5.66 -30.98 8.49
CA LEU A 96 4.25 -30.80 8.86
C LEU A 96 3.36 -31.08 7.66
N THR A 97 2.28 -31.83 7.86
CA THR A 97 1.21 -31.99 6.87
C THR A 97 0.18 -30.87 7.00
N ARG A 98 -0.72 -30.74 6.00
CA ARG A 98 -1.87 -29.81 6.07
C ARG A 98 -2.74 -30.04 7.31
N ALA A 99 -2.90 -31.30 7.70
CA ALA A 99 -3.63 -31.68 8.90
C ALA A 99 -2.92 -31.21 10.18
N ASP A 100 -1.58 -31.25 10.20
CA ASP A 100 -0.79 -30.80 11.35
C ASP A 100 -0.84 -29.27 11.49
N LEU A 101 -0.79 -28.54 10.37
CA LEU A 101 -0.88 -27.07 10.37
C LEU A 101 -2.27 -26.59 10.81
N ARG A 102 -3.34 -27.21 10.28
CA ARG A 102 -4.71 -26.98 10.76
C ARG A 102 -4.82 -27.27 12.25
N TRP A 103 -4.35 -28.42 12.70
CA TRP A 103 -4.48 -28.82 14.10
C TRP A 103 -3.70 -27.92 15.05
N VAL A 104 -2.48 -27.47 14.70
CA VAL A 104 -1.71 -26.53 15.52
C VAL A 104 -2.42 -25.17 15.58
N LEU A 105 -2.92 -24.65 14.48
CA LEU A 105 -3.62 -23.36 14.42
C LEU A 105 -4.97 -23.39 15.17
N THR A 106 -5.76 -24.45 14.98
CA THR A 106 -7.08 -24.66 15.61
C THR A 106 -6.96 -24.89 17.11
N GLU A 107 -6.06 -25.76 17.54
CA GLU A 107 -6.02 -26.21 18.92
C GLU A 107 -5.31 -25.20 19.84
N ALA A 108 -4.30 -24.50 19.32
CA ALA A 108 -3.67 -23.39 20.04
C ALA A 108 -4.65 -22.20 20.18
N TYR A 109 -5.51 -21.96 19.19
CA TYR A 109 -6.58 -20.95 19.33
C TYR A 109 -7.66 -21.37 20.34
N LYS A 110 -8.14 -22.63 20.29
CA LYS A 110 -9.16 -23.14 21.23
C LYS A 110 -8.73 -23.12 22.70
N ASN A 111 -7.45 -23.32 22.95
CA ASN A 111 -6.88 -23.27 24.30
C ASN A 111 -6.52 -21.84 24.75
N GLY A 112 -6.78 -20.81 23.92
CA GLY A 112 -6.47 -19.41 24.22
C GLY A 112 -4.98 -19.05 24.09
N GLU A 113 -4.19 -19.90 23.45
CA GLU A 113 -2.74 -19.80 23.31
C GLU A 113 -2.34 -18.98 22.06
N LEU A 114 -3.22 -18.90 21.06
CA LEU A 114 -3.12 -17.97 19.93
C LEU A 114 -4.36 -17.07 19.88
N THR A 115 -4.15 -15.79 19.63
CA THR A 115 -5.24 -14.84 19.35
C THR A 115 -5.67 -14.93 17.88
N ARG A 116 -6.82 -14.34 17.54
CA ARG A 116 -7.22 -14.22 16.12
C ARG A 116 -6.18 -13.46 15.29
N ASP A 117 -5.54 -12.43 15.87
CA ASP A 117 -4.50 -11.68 15.18
C ASP A 117 -3.24 -12.52 14.91
N ASP A 118 -2.93 -13.48 15.79
CA ASP A 118 -1.83 -14.42 15.57
C ASP A 118 -2.12 -15.33 14.36
N LEU A 119 -3.34 -15.89 14.31
CA LEU A 119 -3.81 -16.71 13.18
C LEU A 119 -3.75 -15.93 11.86
N ARG A 120 -4.30 -14.71 11.84
CA ARG A 120 -4.33 -13.83 10.66
C ARG A 120 -2.91 -13.57 10.13
N PHE A 121 -1.98 -13.24 11.03
CA PHE A 121 -0.60 -12.90 10.67
C PHE A 121 0.20 -14.12 10.18
N ILE A 122 0.05 -15.28 10.83
CA ILE A 122 0.76 -16.51 10.45
C ILE A 122 0.34 -16.96 9.04
N ILE A 123 -0.96 -16.96 8.74
CA ILE A 123 -1.50 -17.39 7.45
C ILE A 123 -0.98 -16.48 6.31
N ALA A 124 -1.08 -15.16 6.49
CA ALA A 124 -0.65 -14.18 5.48
C ALA A 124 0.86 -14.25 5.17
N GLN A 125 1.68 -14.34 6.21
CA GLN A 125 3.13 -14.36 6.06
C GLN A 125 3.70 -15.67 5.52
N ALA A 126 3.12 -16.82 5.91
CA ALA A 126 3.55 -18.12 5.40
C ALA A 126 3.22 -18.26 3.91
N TYR A 127 2.15 -17.62 3.42
CA TYR A 127 1.87 -17.52 1.99
C TYR A 127 2.91 -16.68 1.25
N LYS A 128 3.23 -15.48 1.77
CA LYS A 128 4.26 -14.58 1.21
C LYS A 128 5.59 -15.29 0.96
N ASN A 129 5.99 -16.10 1.93
CA ASN A 129 7.26 -16.82 1.92
C ASN A 129 7.25 -18.07 1.02
N LYS A 130 6.13 -18.33 0.32
CA LYS A 130 5.88 -19.55 -0.47
C LYS A 130 5.97 -20.83 0.35
N GLU A 131 5.73 -20.73 1.66
CA GLU A 131 5.66 -21.86 2.56
C GLU A 131 4.28 -22.52 2.45
N LEU A 132 3.22 -21.72 2.24
CA LEU A 132 1.87 -22.20 1.93
C LEU A 132 1.50 -21.97 0.45
N THR A 133 0.82 -22.95 -0.16
CA THR A 133 0.24 -22.83 -1.51
C THR A 133 -1.15 -22.17 -1.47
N ARG A 134 -1.69 -21.79 -2.64
CA ARG A 134 -3.07 -21.27 -2.77
C ARG A 134 -4.11 -22.22 -2.18
N ALA A 135 -3.93 -23.52 -2.44
CA ALA A 135 -4.80 -24.57 -1.91
C ALA A 135 -4.72 -24.67 -0.39
N ASP A 136 -3.54 -24.41 0.20
CA ASP A 136 -3.36 -24.40 1.65
C ASP A 136 -4.01 -23.18 2.29
N MET A 137 -3.96 -22.02 1.62
CA MET A 137 -4.63 -20.80 2.07
C MET A 137 -6.13 -20.99 2.18
N LYS A 138 -6.74 -21.50 1.12
CA LYS A 138 -8.18 -21.81 1.10
C LYS A 138 -8.52 -22.81 2.18
N PHE A 139 -7.77 -23.90 2.28
CA PHE A 139 -8.02 -24.91 3.30
C PHE A 139 -7.99 -24.33 4.72
N LEU A 140 -6.98 -23.52 5.05
CA LEU A 140 -6.84 -22.93 6.38
C LEU A 140 -7.92 -21.89 6.70
N ILE A 141 -8.21 -20.98 5.76
CA ILE A 141 -9.26 -19.97 5.92
C ILE A 141 -10.62 -20.65 6.09
N THR A 142 -10.93 -21.63 5.23
CA THR A 142 -12.20 -22.36 5.26
C THR A 142 -12.40 -23.15 6.54
N GLU A 143 -11.39 -23.91 6.95
CA GLU A 143 -11.52 -24.75 8.14
C GLU A 143 -11.52 -23.93 9.43
N ALA A 144 -10.74 -22.85 9.49
CA ALA A 144 -10.75 -21.96 10.64
C ALA A 144 -12.07 -21.18 10.75
N TYR A 145 -12.70 -20.81 9.63
CA TYR A 145 -14.04 -20.21 9.63
C TYR A 145 -15.11 -21.21 10.10
N LYS A 146 -15.14 -22.43 9.54
CA LYS A 146 -16.10 -23.48 9.96
C LYS A 146 -15.95 -23.86 11.43
N ALA A 147 -14.74 -23.81 11.97
CA ALA A 147 -14.48 -24.05 13.38
C ALA A 147 -14.85 -22.86 14.30
N GLY A 148 -15.26 -21.71 13.73
CA GLY A 148 -15.60 -20.49 14.48
C GLY A 148 -14.38 -19.70 14.98
N GLU A 149 -13.20 -19.99 14.43
CA GLU A 149 -11.90 -19.48 14.87
C GLU A 149 -11.56 -18.17 14.17
N LEU A 150 -11.86 -18.10 12.87
CA LEU A 150 -11.94 -16.86 12.10
C LEU A 150 -13.41 -16.48 11.93
N LYS A 151 -13.69 -15.20 12.12
CA LYS A 151 -14.93 -14.53 11.71
C LYS A 151 -14.74 -13.84 10.38
N ARG A 152 -15.84 -13.34 9.83
CA ARG A 152 -15.90 -12.64 8.55
C ARG A 152 -14.89 -11.48 8.47
N ASP A 153 -14.86 -10.63 9.49
CA ASP A 153 -13.92 -9.51 9.61
C ASP A 153 -12.46 -9.98 9.60
N ASP A 154 -12.17 -11.18 10.12
CA ASP A 154 -10.82 -11.75 10.11
C ASP A 154 -10.40 -12.16 8.68
N ILE A 155 -11.33 -12.72 7.90
CA ILE A 155 -11.10 -13.08 6.49
C ILE A 155 -10.93 -11.82 5.65
N ALA A 156 -11.80 -10.81 5.83
CA ALA A 156 -11.70 -9.52 5.17
C ALA A 156 -10.37 -8.82 5.48
N TRP A 157 -9.92 -8.89 6.74
CA TRP A 157 -8.61 -8.39 7.16
C TRP A 157 -7.46 -9.17 6.50
N ILE A 158 -7.50 -10.51 6.47
CA ILE A 158 -6.44 -11.31 5.84
C ILE A 158 -6.32 -10.94 4.35
N ILE A 159 -7.44 -10.85 3.64
CA ILE A 159 -7.47 -10.53 2.21
C ILE A 159 -6.87 -9.14 1.95
N THR A 160 -7.28 -8.12 2.71
CA THR A 160 -6.81 -6.73 2.53
C THR A 160 -5.39 -6.52 3.06
N HIS A 161 -5.06 -6.99 4.27
CA HIS A 161 -3.76 -6.81 4.90
C HIS A 161 -2.65 -7.61 4.19
N ALA A 162 -2.91 -8.87 3.83
CA ALA A 162 -1.94 -9.68 3.11
C ALA A 162 -1.70 -9.10 1.70
N TYR A 163 -2.70 -8.49 1.07
CA TYR A 163 -2.47 -7.75 -0.18
C TYR A 163 -1.62 -6.48 0.05
N LYS A 164 -1.95 -5.62 1.02
CA LYS A 164 -1.19 -4.40 1.37
C LYS A 164 0.30 -4.64 1.58
N ASN A 165 0.63 -5.78 2.16
CA ASN A 165 2.01 -6.16 2.49
C ASN A 165 2.73 -6.94 1.39
N GLY A 166 2.10 -7.08 0.20
CA GLY A 166 2.66 -7.79 -0.96
C GLY A 166 2.75 -9.31 -0.76
N GLU A 167 1.88 -9.85 0.08
CA GLU A 167 1.83 -11.26 0.51
C GLU A 167 0.89 -12.04 -0.40
N LEU A 168 -0.26 -11.42 -0.73
CA LEU A 168 -1.16 -11.87 -1.79
C LEU A 168 -0.90 -11.07 -3.06
N THR A 169 -0.86 -11.76 -4.20
CA THR A 169 -1.02 -11.10 -5.50
C THR A 169 -2.48 -10.73 -5.73
N ARG A 170 -2.71 -9.88 -6.71
CA ARG A 170 -4.05 -9.46 -7.14
C ARG A 170 -4.93 -10.61 -7.60
N GLU A 171 -4.34 -11.59 -8.26
CA GLU A 171 -5.03 -12.81 -8.66
C GLU A 171 -5.35 -13.70 -7.45
N ASP A 172 -4.51 -13.70 -6.42
CA ASP A 172 -4.81 -14.42 -5.17
C ASP A 172 -5.98 -13.78 -4.43
N MET A 173 -6.04 -12.45 -4.42
CA MET A 173 -7.12 -11.69 -3.79
C MET A 173 -8.46 -11.94 -4.50
N LYS A 174 -8.48 -11.88 -5.84
CA LYS A 174 -9.67 -12.23 -6.64
C LYS A 174 -10.17 -13.63 -6.33
N TRP A 175 -9.25 -14.59 -6.30
CA TRP A 175 -9.57 -15.98 -6.06
C TRP A 175 -10.10 -16.22 -4.64
N LEU A 176 -9.47 -15.63 -3.61
CA LEU A 176 -9.91 -15.76 -2.22
C LEU A 176 -11.29 -15.16 -1.98
N ILE A 177 -11.59 -14.00 -2.56
CA ILE A 177 -12.92 -13.36 -2.46
C ILE A 177 -14.01 -14.29 -3.01
N VAL A 178 -13.78 -14.86 -4.21
CA VAL A 178 -14.75 -15.75 -4.86
C VAL A 178 -14.93 -17.05 -4.09
N GLU A 179 -13.84 -17.68 -3.64
CA GLU A 179 -13.92 -18.96 -2.93
C GLU A 179 -14.50 -18.85 -1.52
N ALA A 180 -14.12 -17.81 -0.77
CA ALA A 180 -14.68 -17.58 0.57
C ALA A 180 -16.18 -17.26 0.49
N TYR A 181 -16.64 -16.59 -0.58
CA TYR A 181 -18.07 -16.42 -0.81
C TYR A 181 -18.78 -17.73 -1.14
N LYS A 182 -18.25 -18.54 -2.07
CA LYS A 182 -18.83 -19.85 -2.44
C LYS A 182 -18.98 -20.80 -1.25
N ALA A 183 -18.04 -20.74 -0.31
CA ALA A 183 -18.06 -21.53 0.91
C ALA A 183 -19.00 -20.97 2.00
N GLY A 184 -19.65 -19.82 1.79
CA GLY A 184 -20.52 -19.14 2.76
C GLY A 184 -19.76 -18.44 3.88
N GLU A 185 -18.46 -18.21 3.67
CA GLU A 185 -17.52 -17.63 4.64
C GLU A 185 -17.51 -16.11 4.57
N LEU A 186 -17.79 -15.56 3.39
CA LEU A 186 -18.12 -14.16 3.17
C LEU A 186 -19.59 -14.04 2.77
N THR A 187 -20.24 -13.00 3.25
CA THR A 187 -21.53 -12.53 2.76
C THR A 187 -21.35 -11.52 1.66
N ARG A 188 -22.47 -11.12 1.06
CA ARG A 188 -22.52 -10.05 0.05
C ARG A 188 -22.03 -8.72 0.62
N ASP A 189 -22.38 -8.42 1.87
CA ASP A 189 -21.89 -7.23 2.57
C ASP A 189 -20.37 -7.27 2.79
N ASP A 190 -19.80 -8.44 3.08
CA ASP A 190 -18.35 -8.60 3.26
C ASP A 190 -17.60 -8.46 1.92
N ILE A 191 -18.12 -9.03 0.82
CA ILE A 191 -17.56 -8.80 -0.52
C ILE A 191 -17.60 -7.31 -0.85
N ARG A 192 -18.75 -6.66 -0.59
CA ARG A 192 -18.92 -5.23 -0.84
C ARG A 192 -17.85 -4.44 -0.09
N GLU A 193 -17.67 -4.70 1.20
CA GLU A 193 -16.67 -4.01 2.02
C GLU A 193 -15.24 -4.29 1.55
N ILE A 194 -14.90 -5.54 1.22
CA ILE A 194 -13.57 -5.89 0.71
C ILE A 194 -13.28 -5.22 -0.62
N ILE A 195 -14.23 -5.22 -1.57
CA ILE A 195 -14.08 -4.56 -2.87
C ILE A 195 -13.90 -3.06 -2.69
N ILE A 196 -14.73 -2.42 -1.84
CA ILE A 196 -14.64 -0.99 -1.56
C ILE A 196 -13.29 -0.67 -0.90
N VAL A 197 -12.91 -1.37 0.16
CA VAL A 197 -11.67 -1.13 0.90
C VAL A 197 -10.43 -1.40 0.03
N ALA A 198 -10.42 -2.47 -0.75
CA ALA A 198 -9.29 -2.78 -1.64
C ALA A 198 -9.23 -1.81 -2.83
N TYR A 199 -10.36 -1.32 -3.34
CA TYR A 199 -10.34 -0.28 -4.37
C TYR A 199 -9.86 1.06 -3.82
N ASN A 200 -10.32 1.45 -2.62
CA ASN A 200 -9.94 2.70 -1.93
C ASN A 200 -8.44 2.81 -1.63
N HIS A 201 -7.73 1.68 -1.53
CA HIS A 201 -6.29 1.64 -1.30
C HIS A 201 -5.47 1.37 -2.58
N ASN A 202 -6.08 1.49 -3.78
CA ASN A 202 -5.47 1.15 -5.08
C ASN A 202 -4.99 -0.30 -5.20
N GLU A 203 -5.55 -1.20 -4.39
CA GLU A 203 -5.19 -2.62 -4.35
C GLU A 203 -5.87 -3.38 -5.49
N LEU A 204 -7.16 -3.12 -5.71
CA LEU A 204 -7.86 -3.46 -6.95
C LEU A 204 -7.72 -2.30 -7.94
N LYS A 205 -7.36 -2.56 -9.19
CA LYS A 205 -7.55 -1.59 -10.28
C LYS A 205 -8.97 -1.69 -10.82
N ARG A 206 -9.32 -0.69 -11.62
CA ARG A 206 -10.56 -0.62 -12.41
C ARG A 206 -10.93 -1.96 -13.05
N ASP A 207 -9.98 -2.65 -13.70
CA ASP A 207 -10.22 -3.94 -14.37
C ASP A 207 -10.46 -5.12 -13.41
N ASP A 208 -10.01 -5.02 -12.16
CA ASP A 208 -10.23 -6.05 -11.15
C ASP A 208 -11.59 -5.92 -10.49
N VAL A 209 -12.03 -4.69 -10.22
CA VAL A 209 -13.41 -4.40 -9.76
C VAL A 209 -14.41 -4.81 -10.83
N LYS A 210 -14.13 -4.48 -12.10
CA LYS A 210 -14.91 -4.96 -13.25
C LYS A 210 -15.00 -6.49 -13.26
N TRP A 211 -13.88 -7.19 -13.14
CA TRP A 211 -13.85 -8.66 -13.13
C TRP A 211 -14.64 -9.24 -11.95
N LEU A 212 -14.46 -8.72 -10.73
CA LEU A 212 -15.13 -9.20 -9.53
C LEU A 212 -16.65 -8.98 -9.58
N LEU A 213 -17.10 -7.82 -10.05
CA LEU A 213 -18.52 -7.52 -10.27
C LEU A 213 -19.14 -8.48 -11.29
N ILE A 214 -18.44 -8.75 -12.39
CA ILE A 214 -18.92 -9.66 -13.45
C ILE A 214 -18.97 -11.12 -12.96
N GLN A 215 -17.95 -11.60 -12.25
CA GLN A 215 -17.90 -12.98 -11.77
C GLN A 215 -18.92 -13.25 -10.68
N ALA A 216 -19.06 -12.31 -9.75
CA ALA A 216 -20.00 -12.47 -8.65
C ALA A 216 -21.46 -12.37 -9.16
N TYR A 217 -21.72 -11.65 -10.25
CA TYR A 217 -23.03 -11.71 -10.90
C TYR A 217 -23.26 -13.03 -11.66
N LYS A 218 -22.30 -13.49 -12.48
CA LYS A 218 -22.35 -14.74 -13.27
C LYS A 218 -22.71 -15.98 -12.45
N ASN A 219 -22.25 -16.02 -11.22
CA ASN A 219 -22.44 -17.17 -10.33
C ASN A 219 -23.71 -17.06 -9.46
N ASN A 220 -24.60 -16.08 -9.70
CA ASN A 220 -25.72 -15.68 -8.82
C ASN A 220 -25.26 -15.30 -7.39
N GLU A 221 -24.00 -14.89 -7.25
CA GLU A 221 -23.38 -14.57 -5.97
C GLU A 221 -23.79 -13.16 -5.51
N LEU A 222 -23.92 -12.19 -6.42
CA LEU A 222 -24.49 -10.85 -6.18
C LEU A 222 -25.84 -10.68 -6.89
N MET A 223 -26.79 -10.01 -6.25
CA MET A 223 -28.07 -9.61 -6.85
C MET A 223 -27.96 -8.19 -7.46
N ARG A 224 -28.99 -7.79 -8.23
CA ARG A 224 -29.13 -6.44 -8.81
C ARG A 224 -28.89 -5.34 -7.78
N GLU A 225 -29.36 -5.54 -6.56
CA GLU A 225 -29.22 -4.60 -5.44
C GLU A 225 -27.77 -4.43 -4.99
N ASP A 226 -26.98 -5.50 -4.98
CA ASP A 226 -25.57 -5.43 -4.59
C ASP A 226 -24.73 -4.71 -5.65
N LEU A 227 -25.02 -4.96 -6.94
CA LEU A 227 -24.40 -4.21 -8.05
C LEU A 227 -24.71 -2.72 -7.97
N ARG A 228 -25.98 -2.38 -7.69
CA ARG A 228 -26.42 -0.99 -7.48
C ARG A 228 -25.59 -0.35 -6.38
N ILE A 229 -25.54 -0.95 -5.20
CA ILE A 229 -24.81 -0.41 -4.05
C ILE A 229 -23.31 -0.26 -4.33
N ILE A 230 -22.65 -1.24 -4.97
CA ILE A 230 -21.21 -1.17 -5.24
C ILE A 230 -20.90 -0.07 -6.27
N ILE A 231 -21.68 -0.01 -7.36
CA ILE A 231 -21.51 1.01 -8.42
C ILE A 231 -21.77 2.40 -7.86
N THR A 232 -22.82 2.57 -7.05
CA THR A 232 -23.20 3.88 -6.54
C THR A 232 -22.34 4.32 -5.35
N ALA A 233 -21.87 3.42 -4.50
CA ALA A 233 -20.91 3.75 -3.44
C ALA A 233 -19.58 4.22 -4.05
N ALA A 234 -19.03 3.48 -5.01
CA ALA A 234 -17.78 3.84 -5.67
C ALA A 234 -17.92 5.10 -6.56
N TYR A 235 -19.12 5.40 -7.07
CA TYR A 235 -19.39 6.70 -7.68
C TYR A 235 -19.45 7.82 -6.64
N ARG A 236 -20.11 7.59 -5.49
CA ARG A 236 -20.34 8.64 -4.47
C ARG A 236 -19.10 9.10 -3.74
N HIS A 237 -18.14 8.22 -3.52
CA HIS A 237 -16.88 8.59 -2.89
C HIS A 237 -15.89 9.24 -3.90
N GLY A 238 -16.27 9.34 -5.19
CA GLY A 238 -15.53 10.05 -6.23
C GLY A 238 -14.54 9.20 -7.01
N GLU A 239 -14.53 7.88 -6.81
CA GLU A 239 -13.56 6.95 -7.39
C GLU A 239 -14.01 6.35 -8.74
N LEU A 240 -15.31 6.32 -9.03
CA LEU A 240 -15.86 6.08 -10.36
C LEU A 240 -16.39 7.38 -10.96
N THR A 241 -16.03 7.64 -12.22
CA THR A 241 -16.61 8.73 -13.00
C THR A 241 -17.97 8.32 -13.59
N ARG A 242 -18.73 9.29 -14.14
CA ARG A 242 -19.95 9.00 -14.91
C ARG A 242 -19.69 8.02 -16.07
N ALA A 243 -18.51 8.11 -16.68
CA ALA A 243 -18.08 7.22 -17.76
C ALA A 243 -17.81 5.79 -17.27
N ASP A 244 -17.33 5.63 -16.04
CA ASP A 244 -17.12 4.31 -15.43
C ASP A 244 -18.42 3.61 -15.08
N VAL A 245 -19.37 4.35 -14.49
CA VAL A 245 -20.72 3.87 -14.22
C VAL A 245 -21.43 3.47 -15.52
N LYS A 246 -21.32 4.29 -16.58
CA LYS A 246 -21.81 3.94 -17.92
C LYS A 246 -21.19 2.63 -18.39
N TRP A 247 -19.87 2.54 -18.37
CA TRP A 247 -19.16 1.37 -18.89
C TRP A 247 -19.57 0.09 -18.15
N LEU A 248 -19.63 0.12 -16.81
CA LEU A 248 -19.98 -1.06 -16.00
C LEU A 248 -21.39 -1.57 -16.30
N ILE A 249 -22.36 -0.67 -16.37
CA ILE A 249 -23.76 -1.03 -16.63
C ILE A 249 -23.95 -1.52 -18.06
N VAL A 250 -23.35 -0.83 -19.03
CA VAL A 250 -23.48 -1.17 -20.46
C VAL A 250 -22.74 -2.46 -20.81
N GLU A 251 -21.53 -2.66 -20.29
CA GLU A 251 -20.74 -3.85 -20.63
C GLU A 251 -21.34 -5.12 -20.01
N ALA A 252 -21.85 -5.02 -18.78
CA ALA A 252 -22.59 -6.12 -18.15
C ALA A 252 -23.89 -6.44 -18.91
N TYR A 253 -24.58 -5.42 -19.45
CA TYR A 253 -25.74 -5.61 -20.33
C TYR A 253 -25.37 -6.29 -21.66
N LYS A 254 -24.30 -5.83 -22.34
CA LYS A 254 -23.83 -6.43 -23.60
C LYS A 254 -23.32 -7.85 -23.45
N ALA A 255 -22.70 -8.17 -22.32
CA ALA A 255 -22.25 -9.52 -22.00
C ALA A 255 -23.42 -10.49 -21.73
N GLY A 256 -24.67 -10.00 -21.73
CA GLY A 256 -25.87 -10.80 -21.44
C GLY A 256 -26.06 -11.08 -19.94
N GLU A 257 -25.25 -10.42 -19.10
CA GLU A 257 -25.29 -10.60 -17.65
C GLU A 257 -26.43 -9.76 -17.07
N LEU A 258 -26.56 -8.49 -17.46
CA LEU A 258 -27.73 -7.70 -17.09
C LEU A 258 -28.83 -7.85 -18.15
N THR A 259 -30.05 -8.11 -17.69
CA THR A 259 -31.27 -7.96 -18.50
C THR A 259 -31.67 -6.49 -18.61
N ARG A 260 -32.60 -6.19 -19.53
CA ARG A 260 -33.20 -4.86 -19.66
C ARG A 260 -33.80 -4.36 -18.35
N ASP A 261 -34.50 -5.25 -17.67
CA ASP A 261 -35.13 -4.96 -16.38
C ASP A 261 -34.08 -4.69 -15.28
N ASP A 262 -32.90 -5.32 -15.38
CA ASP A 262 -31.81 -5.10 -14.41
C ASP A 262 -31.24 -3.70 -14.57
N VAL A 263 -30.88 -3.31 -15.79
CA VAL A 263 -30.34 -1.97 -16.11
C VAL A 263 -31.33 -0.89 -15.70
N ARG A 264 -32.61 -1.08 -16.06
CA ARG A 264 -33.70 -0.17 -15.71
C ARG A 264 -33.87 -0.08 -14.19
N SER A 265 -33.90 -1.20 -13.48
CA SER A 265 -34.07 -1.24 -12.03
C SER A 265 -32.89 -0.60 -11.30
N ILE A 266 -31.64 -0.90 -11.69
CA ILE A 266 -30.44 -0.34 -11.06
C ILE A 266 -30.43 1.19 -11.18
N LEU A 267 -30.69 1.73 -12.37
CA LEU A 267 -30.65 3.16 -12.64
C LEU A 267 -31.79 3.92 -11.94
N LEU A 268 -33.02 3.41 -12.01
CA LEU A 268 -34.18 4.08 -11.40
C LEU A 268 -34.18 3.98 -9.88
N GLU A 269 -33.79 2.84 -9.31
CA GLU A 269 -33.68 2.68 -7.86
C GLU A 269 -32.51 3.50 -7.30
N ALA A 270 -31.39 3.62 -8.03
CA ALA A 270 -30.31 4.53 -7.65
C ALA A 270 -30.75 6.01 -7.64
N ILE A 271 -31.62 6.43 -8.56
CA ILE A 271 -32.23 7.78 -8.49
C ILE A 271 -33.14 7.89 -7.29
N LYS A 272 -33.99 6.88 -7.08
CA LYS A 272 -34.98 6.85 -6.00
C LYS A 272 -34.34 7.00 -4.64
N ARG A 273 -33.21 6.34 -4.40
CA ARG A 273 -32.50 6.40 -3.12
C ARG A 273 -31.53 7.57 -2.99
N GLY A 274 -31.48 8.47 -3.98
CA GLY A 274 -30.53 9.57 -3.98
C GLY A 274 -29.08 9.11 -4.12
N GLU A 275 -28.84 7.98 -4.77
CA GLU A 275 -27.49 7.44 -4.97
C GLU A 275 -26.85 7.94 -6.27
N LEU A 276 -27.67 8.18 -7.31
CA LEU A 276 -27.27 8.84 -8.56
C LEU A 276 -28.18 10.03 -8.86
N ARG A 277 -27.62 11.09 -9.47
CA ARG A 277 -28.44 12.22 -9.93
C ARG A 277 -29.19 11.85 -11.21
N LYS A 278 -30.41 12.35 -11.37
CA LYS A 278 -31.17 12.25 -12.63
C LYS A 278 -30.36 12.72 -13.84
N ALA A 279 -29.60 13.81 -13.69
CA ALA A 279 -28.73 14.33 -14.76
C ALA A 279 -27.61 13.35 -15.17
N ASP A 280 -27.05 12.60 -14.21
CA ASP A 280 -25.99 11.62 -14.46
C ASP A 280 -26.54 10.40 -15.22
N VAL A 281 -27.71 9.93 -14.81
CA VAL A 281 -28.42 8.83 -15.46
C VAL A 281 -28.90 9.23 -16.85
N LEU A 282 -29.43 10.45 -17.03
CA LEU A 282 -29.80 10.98 -18.34
C LEU A 282 -28.59 11.07 -19.28
N TRP A 283 -27.44 11.52 -18.78
CA TRP A 283 -26.21 11.54 -19.57
C TRP A 283 -25.81 10.13 -20.00
N LEU A 284 -25.81 9.18 -19.07
CA LEU A 284 -25.49 7.77 -19.33
C LEU A 284 -26.38 7.17 -20.40
N VAL A 285 -27.71 7.31 -20.24
CA VAL A 285 -28.72 6.79 -21.18
C VAL A 285 -28.54 7.40 -22.56
N LYS A 286 -28.33 8.73 -22.65
CA LYS A 286 -28.09 9.42 -23.93
C LYS A 286 -26.81 8.96 -24.63
N GLU A 287 -25.72 8.83 -23.87
CA GLU A 287 -24.45 8.36 -24.42
C GLU A 287 -24.50 6.88 -24.84
N ALA A 288 -25.29 6.05 -24.15
CA ALA A 288 -25.49 4.65 -24.52
C ALA A 288 -26.38 4.52 -25.77
N TYR A 289 -27.39 5.38 -25.94
CA TYR A 289 -28.16 5.45 -27.19
C TYR A 289 -27.31 5.86 -28.38
N LYS A 290 -26.48 6.90 -28.23
CA LYS A 290 -25.58 7.37 -29.30
C LYS A 290 -24.64 6.28 -29.80
N ALA A 291 -24.23 5.39 -28.90
CA ALA A 291 -23.34 4.27 -29.21
C ALA A 291 -24.10 2.98 -29.61
N ASN A 292 -25.43 3.02 -29.77
CA ASN A 292 -26.29 1.86 -30.03
C ASN A 292 -26.15 0.73 -28.99
N GLU A 293 -25.82 1.09 -27.74
CA GLU A 293 -25.58 0.15 -26.64
C GLU A 293 -26.83 -0.09 -25.81
N LEU A 294 -27.73 0.90 -25.77
CA LEU A 294 -29.07 0.85 -25.21
C LEU A 294 -30.05 1.42 -26.24
N THR A 295 -31.33 1.09 -26.05
CA THR A 295 -32.46 1.57 -26.82
C THR A 295 -33.53 2.14 -25.90
N THR A 296 -34.50 2.87 -26.44
CA THR A 296 -35.66 3.36 -25.69
C THR A 296 -36.52 2.24 -25.11
N SER A 297 -36.38 1.01 -25.60
CA SER A 297 -37.05 -0.17 -25.02
C SER A 297 -36.38 -0.70 -23.75
N ASP A 298 -35.17 -0.24 -23.42
CA ASP A 298 -34.42 -0.67 -22.24
C ASP A 298 -34.72 0.24 -21.02
N ILE A 299 -34.68 1.55 -21.25
CA ILE A 299 -35.06 2.61 -20.31
C ILE A 299 -35.33 3.87 -21.14
N THR A 300 -36.24 4.76 -20.73
CA THR A 300 -36.54 6.03 -21.43
C THR A 300 -36.13 7.25 -20.60
N GLU A 301 -35.88 8.38 -21.28
CA GLU A 301 -35.65 9.67 -20.59
C GLU A 301 -36.85 10.10 -19.73
N ALA A 302 -38.08 9.77 -20.15
CA ALA A 302 -39.29 10.10 -19.41
C ALA A 302 -39.35 9.33 -18.07
N GLU A 303 -38.95 8.06 -18.05
CA GLU A 303 -38.86 7.24 -16.84
C GLU A 303 -37.81 7.77 -15.87
N VAL A 304 -36.65 8.20 -16.38
CA VAL A 304 -35.60 8.82 -15.56
C VAL A 304 -36.06 10.15 -14.95
N ASN A 305 -36.78 10.98 -15.72
CA ASN A 305 -37.29 12.26 -15.26
C ASN A 305 -38.42 12.11 -14.22
N SER A 306 -39.29 11.12 -14.40
CA SER A 306 -40.44 10.85 -13.54
C SER A 306 -40.12 10.00 -12.31
N ALA A 307 -38.92 9.43 -12.21
CA ALA A 307 -38.50 8.64 -11.05
C ALA A 307 -38.64 9.44 -9.74
N PRO A 308 -39.31 8.89 -8.70
CA PRO A 308 -39.41 9.53 -7.39
C PRO A 308 -38.02 9.65 -6.75
N VAL A 309 -37.84 10.57 -5.80
CA VAL A 309 -36.58 10.75 -5.04
C VAL A 309 -36.93 10.77 -3.56
N GLU A 310 -36.51 9.75 -2.82
CA GLU A 310 -36.82 9.53 -1.38
C GLU A 310 -35.76 10.15 -0.45
N GLY A 311 -34.59 10.52 -0.99
CA GLY A 311 -33.55 11.28 -0.28
C GLY A 311 -32.68 12.06 -1.27
N GLU A 312 -32.26 13.28 -0.92
CA GLU A 312 -31.35 14.05 -1.76
C GLU A 312 -29.94 13.40 -1.76
N PRO A 313 -29.31 13.20 -2.94
CA PRO A 313 -27.95 12.68 -3.00
C PRO A 313 -26.98 13.57 -2.22
N ALA A 314 -26.17 12.97 -1.35
CA ALA A 314 -24.97 13.65 -0.86
C ALA A 314 -24.10 14.01 -2.08
N ASP A 315 -23.64 15.25 -2.10
CA ASP A 315 -23.09 15.94 -3.26
C ASP A 315 -21.82 15.24 -3.79
N VAL A 316 -21.97 14.40 -4.82
CA VAL A 316 -20.85 13.84 -5.58
C VAL A 316 -20.47 14.84 -6.67
N PRO A 317 -19.18 15.23 -6.78
CA PRO A 317 -18.75 16.24 -7.71
C PRO A 317 -19.15 15.91 -9.16
N THR A 318 -19.67 16.88 -9.89
CA THR A 318 -19.50 16.92 -11.35
C THR A 318 -18.02 17.08 -11.66
N VAL A 319 -17.39 16.03 -12.18
CA VAL A 319 -16.04 16.01 -12.76
C VAL A 319 -16.03 16.72 -14.12
N GLU A 320 -16.44 17.99 -14.13
CA GLU A 320 -16.19 18.90 -15.24
C GLU A 320 -15.68 20.21 -14.64
N ASN A 321 -14.46 20.14 -14.09
CA ASN A 321 -13.38 21.08 -14.39
C ASN A 321 -12.27 21.23 -13.32
N ILE A 322 -11.96 20.19 -12.55
CA ILE A 322 -10.63 20.06 -11.93
C ILE A 322 -10.12 18.66 -12.24
N THR A 323 -9.29 18.53 -13.27
CA THR A 323 -8.32 17.44 -13.34
C THR A 323 -7.21 17.81 -12.36
N GLU A 324 -7.33 17.31 -11.13
CA GLU A 324 -6.17 17.13 -10.28
C GLU A 324 -5.30 16.03 -10.92
N PRO A 325 -3.99 16.23 -11.08
CA PRO A 325 -3.05 15.19 -10.71
C PRO A 325 -3.01 15.22 -9.18
N ASN A 326 -3.64 14.23 -8.57
CA ASN A 326 -3.71 14.05 -7.13
C ASN A 326 -2.31 14.21 -6.51
N ALA A 327 -2.22 14.95 -5.40
CA ALA A 327 -1.01 15.14 -4.61
C ALA A 327 -0.40 13.81 -4.11
N GLU A 328 -1.11 12.69 -4.23
CA GLU A 328 -0.61 11.34 -3.94
C GLU A 328 0.40 10.84 -4.98
N THR A 329 0.30 11.26 -6.24
CA THR A 329 1.26 10.84 -7.30
C THR A 329 2.64 11.49 -7.17
N ALA A 330 2.80 12.50 -6.30
CA ALA A 330 4.12 12.99 -5.89
C ALA A 330 4.73 12.14 -4.77
N SER A 331 3.92 11.44 -3.97
CA SER A 331 4.41 10.45 -3.01
C SER A 331 4.77 9.11 -3.68
N ASP A 332 4.06 8.76 -4.75
CA ASP A 332 4.28 7.52 -5.52
C ASP A 332 5.53 7.53 -6.41
N ALA A 333 6.20 8.68 -6.54
CA ALA A 333 7.50 8.75 -7.22
C ALA A 333 8.68 8.37 -6.31
N THR A 334 8.46 8.07 -5.02
CA THR A 334 9.56 7.80 -4.07
C THR A 334 9.44 6.52 -3.23
N THR A 335 8.39 5.71 -3.39
CA THR A 335 8.21 4.47 -2.60
C THR A 335 8.67 3.22 -3.36
N ALA A 336 9.97 3.16 -3.67
CA ALA A 336 10.64 1.88 -3.81
C ALA A 336 11.00 1.34 -2.42
N LYS A 337 10.25 0.33 -1.97
CA LYS A 337 10.49 -0.45 -0.72
C LYS A 337 11.79 -1.27 -0.78
N THR A 338 12.93 -0.60 -0.88
CA THR A 338 14.26 -1.20 -0.69
C THR A 338 15.22 -0.22 -0.04
N PHE A 339 14.87 0.32 1.12
CA PHE A 339 15.77 0.81 2.17
C PHE A 339 14.89 0.89 3.42
N ASP A 340 15.26 0.18 4.48
CA ASP A 340 14.41 -0.06 5.67
C ASP A 340 13.74 1.21 6.20
N GLU A 341 12.44 1.10 6.50
CA GLU A 341 11.51 2.19 6.80
C GLU A 341 11.67 2.83 8.20
N GLU A 342 12.77 2.59 8.92
CA GLU A 342 13.00 3.23 10.21
C GLU A 342 14.43 3.80 10.30
N SER A 343 14.54 5.06 10.75
CA SER A 343 15.74 5.74 11.31
C SER A 343 16.54 6.75 10.46
N ALA A 344 15.94 7.52 9.55
CA ALA A 344 16.53 8.80 9.17
C ALA A 344 15.45 9.91 9.17
N PRO A 345 15.25 10.63 10.29
CA PRO A 345 14.40 11.81 10.27
C PRO A 345 14.99 12.82 9.29
N ALA A 346 14.13 13.45 8.49
CA ALA A 346 14.55 14.59 7.69
C ALA A 346 15.09 15.69 8.63
N PRO A 347 16.05 16.53 8.20
CA PRO A 347 16.55 17.63 9.02
C PRO A 347 15.38 18.44 9.59
N ALA A 348 15.44 18.85 10.86
CA ALA A 348 14.34 19.56 11.53
C ALA A 348 13.90 20.86 10.80
N GLU A 349 14.75 21.40 9.93
CA GLU A 349 14.46 22.57 9.08
C GLU A 349 13.71 22.24 7.78
N SER A 350 13.55 20.96 7.39
CA SER A 350 12.92 20.55 6.12
C SER A 350 11.39 20.40 6.20
N VAL A 351 10.74 21.08 7.14
CA VAL A 351 9.27 21.05 7.28
C VAL A 351 8.69 21.78 6.07
N ILE A 352 7.86 21.08 5.28
CA ILE A 352 7.00 21.68 4.24
C ILE A 352 6.32 22.91 4.87
N LYS A 353 6.77 24.11 4.50
CA LYS A 353 6.29 25.37 5.08
C LYS A 353 4.87 25.67 4.56
N THR A 354 4.55 25.19 3.37
CA THR A 354 3.25 25.28 2.73
C THR A 354 2.27 24.29 3.36
N LYS A 355 1.54 24.82 4.33
CA LYS A 355 0.45 24.17 5.05
C LYS A 355 -0.64 23.65 4.10
N GLN A 356 -1.05 22.40 4.24
CA GLN A 356 -2.11 21.77 3.42
C GLN A 356 -3.42 22.57 3.46
N ALA A 357 -3.75 23.13 4.62
CA ALA A 357 -4.94 23.99 4.77
C ALA A 357 -4.80 25.31 4.00
N TRP A 358 -3.59 25.86 3.84
CA TRP A 358 -3.37 27.08 3.07
C TRP A 358 -3.58 26.88 1.57
N MET A 359 -3.14 25.73 1.06
CA MET A 359 -3.44 25.32 -0.31
C MET A 359 -4.94 25.18 -0.54
N LEU A 360 -5.64 24.51 0.38
CA LEU A 360 -7.09 24.36 0.31
C LEU A 360 -7.79 25.73 0.21
N TYR A 361 -7.42 26.67 1.06
CA TYR A 361 -7.95 28.04 1.02
C TYR A 361 -7.66 28.77 -0.30
N LYS A 362 -6.41 28.75 -0.78
CA LYS A 362 -6.05 29.42 -2.05
C LYS A 362 -6.81 28.86 -3.25
N TYR A 363 -7.06 27.55 -3.29
CA TYR A 363 -7.91 26.94 -4.31
C TYR A 363 -9.40 27.27 -4.15
N ALA A 364 -9.87 27.40 -2.92
CA ALA A 364 -11.26 27.74 -2.63
C ALA A 364 -11.58 29.22 -2.88
N LEU A 365 -10.58 30.12 -2.87
CA LEU A 365 -10.80 31.56 -2.92
C LEU A 365 -11.56 32.03 -4.17
N LEU A 366 -11.23 31.49 -5.35
CA LEU A 366 -11.92 31.81 -6.60
C LEU A 366 -13.43 31.48 -6.56
N PRO A 367 -13.87 30.23 -6.28
CA PRO A 367 -15.29 29.93 -6.21
C PRO A 367 -15.98 30.69 -5.07
N VAL A 368 -15.31 30.90 -3.93
CA VAL A 368 -15.84 31.70 -2.81
C VAL A 368 -16.16 33.12 -3.25
N GLU A 369 -15.22 33.81 -3.91
CA GLU A 369 -15.41 35.19 -4.35
C GLU A 369 -16.44 35.30 -5.48
N LYS A 370 -16.47 34.35 -6.42
CA LYS A 370 -17.54 34.29 -7.44
C LYS A 370 -18.92 34.16 -6.80
N HIS A 371 -19.04 33.37 -5.74
CA HIS A 371 -20.31 33.20 -5.04
C HIS A 371 -20.67 34.45 -4.24
N ARG A 372 -19.72 35.08 -3.54
CA ARG A 372 -19.95 36.34 -2.81
C ARG A 372 -20.44 37.45 -3.73
N ILE A 373 -19.71 37.73 -4.81
CA ILE A 373 -20.07 38.75 -5.80
C ILE A 373 -21.41 38.42 -6.48
N GLY A 374 -21.63 37.14 -6.82
CA GLY A 374 -22.90 36.71 -7.40
C GLY A 374 -24.10 36.88 -6.45
N MET A 375 -23.91 36.58 -5.16
CA MET A 375 -24.94 36.82 -4.15
C MET A 375 -25.27 38.31 -4.01
N GLU A 376 -24.25 39.19 -4.01
CA GLU A 376 -24.42 40.64 -3.96
C GLU A 376 -25.20 41.17 -5.18
N ALA A 377 -24.87 40.69 -6.38
CA ALA A 377 -25.57 41.07 -7.60
C ALA A 377 -27.05 40.67 -7.58
N ILE A 378 -27.37 39.45 -7.14
CA ILE A 378 -28.74 38.95 -7.05
C ILE A 378 -29.54 39.70 -5.97
N ILE A 379 -28.94 39.99 -4.81
CA ILE A 379 -29.57 40.81 -3.77
C ILE A 379 -29.90 42.20 -4.31
N GLY A 380 -28.94 42.85 -4.97
CA GLY A 380 -29.15 44.17 -5.57
C GLY A 380 -30.25 44.17 -6.62
N TYR A 381 -30.29 43.14 -7.47
CA TYR A 381 -31.37 42.94 -8.43
C TYR A 381 -32.73 42.82 -7.74
N ALA A 382 -32.86 41.92 -6.76
CA ALA A 382 -34.12 41.70 -6.03
C ALA A 382 -34.62 42.98 -5.34
N GLN A 383 -33.73 43.73 -4.71
CA GLN A 383 -34.04 45.01 -4.08
C GLN A 383 -34.49 46.06 -5.10
N SER A 384 -33.81 46.16 -6.25
CA SER A 384 -34.19 47.10 -7.32
C SER A 384 -35.56 46.79 -7.93
N ALA A 385 -35.97 45.51 -7.91
CA ALA A 385 -37.29 45.04 -8.31
C ALA A 385 -38.36 45.18 -7.21
N GLY A 386 -38.04 45.84 -6.08
CA GLY A 386 -38.96 46.05 -4.95
C GLY A 386 -39.30 44.79 -4.17
N LYS A 387 -38.47 43.73 -4.25
CA LYS A 387 -38.65 42.48 -3.50
C LYS A 387 -37.94 42.55 -2.15
N ASP A 388 -38.50 41.88 -1.13
CA ASP A 388 -37.83 41.71 0.16
C ASP A 388 -36.70 40.68 0.04
N ALA A 389 -35.45 41.16 0.12
CA ALA A 389 -34.25 40.34 0.01
C ALA A 389 -33.63 39.97 1.38
N SER A 390 -34.32 40.21 2.51
CA SER A 390 -33.73 40.08 3.87
C SER A 390 -33.15 38.69 4.15
N LYS A 391 -33.80 37.62 3.67
CA LYS A 391 -33.29 36.25 3.80
C LYS A 391 -32.03 35.99 2.97
N LEU A 392 -31.97 36.54 1.75
CA LEU A 392 -30.77 36.45 0.90
C LEU A 392 -29.59 37.16 1.55
N VAL A 393 -29.82 38.34 2.15
CA VAL A 393 -28.79 39.07 2.91
C VAL A 393 -28.27 38.22 4.07
N THR A 394 -29.15 37.61 4.86
CA THR A 394 -28.75 36.72 5.98
C THR A 394 -27.89 35.55 5.51
N LEU A 395 -28.25 34.91 4.39
CA LEU A 395 -27.48 33.79 3.82
C LEU A 395 -26.13 34.25 3.29
N LYS A 396 -26.04 35.44 2.66
CA LYS A 396 -24.78 36.04 2.22
C LYS A 396 -23.87 36.33 3.42
N ASP A 397 -24.39 36.91 4.50
CA ASP A 397 -23.58 37.26 5.67
C ASP A 397 -23.04 36.00 6.36
N LYS A 398 -23.85 34.93 6.43
CA LYS A 398 -23.38 33.60 6.87
C LYS A 398 -22.28 33.07 5.95
N PHE A 399 -22.41 33.22 4.64
CA PHE A 399 -21.40 32.78 3.67
C PHE A 399 -20.07 33.53 3.84
N VAL A 400 -20.12 34.85 4.05
CA VAL A 400 -18.93 35.68 4.32
C VAL A 400 -18.25 35.26 5.61
N LEU A 401 -19.01 35.01 6.69
CA LEU A 401 -18.46 34.50 7.94
C LEU A 401 -17.73 33.16 7.76
N LEU A 402 -18.29 32.25 6.96
CA LEU A 402 -17.64 30.97 6.65
C LEU A 402 -16.36 31.16 5.83
N ALA A 403 -16.29 32.16 4.95
CA ALA A 403 -15.06 32.49 4.22
C ALA A 403 -13.95 32.97 5.17
N ASP A 404 -14.28 33.80 6.16
CA ASP A 404 -13.33 34.24 7.20
C ASP A 404 -12.86 33.06 8.07
N GLN A 405 -13.78 32.16 8.43
CA GLN A 405 -13.45 30.94 9.15
C GLN A 405 -12.53 30.02 8.34
N LEU A 406 -12.74 29.91 7.02
CA LEU A 406 -11.89 29.11 6.15
C LEU A 406 -10.46 29.65 6.13
N LYS A 407 -10.30 30.98 6.07
CA LYS A 407 -9.01 31.65 6.19
C LYS A 407 -8.34 31.35 7.54
N ALA A 408 -9.07 31.50 8.64
CA ALA A 408 -8.56 31.25 9.99
C ALA A 408 -8.16 29.78 10.20
N ALA A 409 -8.92 28.83 9.66
CA ALA A 409 -8.56 27.41 9.67
C ALA A 409 -7.24 27.17 8.94
N ALA A 410 -7.05 27.85 7.82
CA ALA A 410 -5.84 27.71 7.03
C ALA A 410 -4.59 28.34 7.69
N GLU A 411 -4.71 29.49 8.36
CA GLU A 411 -3.66 30.07 9.21
C GLU A 411 -3.20 29.09 10.31
N LYS A 412 -4.16 28.34 10.89
CA LYS A 412 -3.94 27.30 11.89
C LYS A 412 -3.47 25.95 11.34
N ASN A 413 -3.35 25.80 10.01
CA ASN A 413 -3.14 24.50 9.34
C ASN A 413 -4.22 23.44 9.62
N ASP A 414 -5.45 23.85 9.94
CA ASP A 414 -6.56 22.93 10.20
C ASP A 414 -7.23 22.49 8.89
N TYR A 415 -6.63 21.51 8.23
CA TYR A 415 -7.14 20.97 6.97
C TYR A 415 -8.51 20.28 7.11
N PRO A 416 -8.75 19.41 8.13
CA PRO A 416 -10.08 18.83 8.36
C PRO A 416 -11.15 19.90 8.61
N GLY A 417 -10.87 20.90 9.45
CA GLY A 417 -11.78 22.02 9.71
C GLY A 417 -12.07 22.82 8.44
N GLY A 418 -11.04 23.14 7.65
CA GLY A 418 -11.21 23.80 6.35
C GLY A 418 -12.15 23.05 5.39
N LYS A 419 -12.03 21.72 5.30
CA LYS A 419 -12.94 20.89 4.48
C LYS A 419 -14.39 20.95 4.99
N SER A 420 -14.58 20.89 6.31
CA SER A 420 -15.91 21.02 6.92
C SER A 420 -16.53 22.39 6.61
N ILE A 421 -15.76 23.46 6.71
CA ILE A 421 -16.21 24.83 6.39
C ILE A 421 -16.63 24.93 4.92
N ILE A 422 -15.85 24.39 3.98
CA ILE A 422 -16.22 24.36 2.55
C ILE A 422 -17.55 23.64 2.32
N SER A 423 -17.81 22.55 3.05
CA SER A 423 -19.10 21.86 2.99
C SER A 423 -20.25 22.77 3.43
N GLN A 424 -20.09 23.47 4.57
CA GLN A 424 -21.11 24.41 5.07
C GLN A 424 -21.32 25.60 4.12
N MET A 425 -20.27 26.04 3.41
CA MET A 425 -20.38 27.08 2.38
C MET A 425 -21.23 26.59 1.21
N LYS A 426 -21.07 25.34 0.76
CA LYS A 426 -21.91 24.73 -0.28
C LYS A 426 -23.38 24.69 0.15
N ASP A 427 -23.66 24.26 1.38
CA ASP A 427 -25.02 24.23 1.92
C ASP A 427 -25.66 25.62 1.95
N THR A 428 -24.88 26.62 2.36
CA THR A 428 -25.33 28.03 2.40
C THR A 428 -25.64 28.55 0.99
N VAL A 429 -24.83 28.19 -0.01
CA VAL A 429 -25.06 28.55 -1.43
C VAL A 429 -26.30 27.87 -1.99
N THR A 430 -26.52 26.61 -1.64
CA THR A 430 -27.74 25.87 -2.02
C THR A 430 -28.97 26.56 -1.44
N GLY A 431 -28.94 26.93 -0.15
CA GLY A 431 -30.01 27.71 0.47
C GLY A 431 -30.26 29.05 -0.23
N PHE A 432 -29.19 29.78 -0.57
CA PHE A 432 -29.28 31.06 -1.28
C PHE A 432 -29.93 30.89 -2.66
N ARG A 433 -29.54 29.87 -3.42
CA ARG A 433 -30.11 29.58 -4.75
C ARG A 433 -31.59 29.22 -4.67
N THR A 434 -31.99 28.44 -3.67
CA THR A 434 -33.40 28.07 -3.45
C THR A 434 -34.24 29.32 -3.18
N GLU A 435 -33.83 30.17 -2.25
CA GLU A 435 -34.55 31.42 -1.93
C GLU A 435 -34.56 32.38 -3.13
N THR A 436 -33.46 32.46 -3.88
CA THR A 436 -33.36 33.28 -5.10
C THR A 436 -34.44 32.88 -6.11
N LYS A 437 -34.59 31.59 -6.40
CA LYS A 437 -35.59 31.07 -7.35
C LYS A 437 -37.01 31.50 -6.98
N THR A 438 -37.34 31.49 -5.69
CA THR A 438 -38.65 31.93 -5.21
C THR A 438 -38.83 33.44 -5.40
N LEU A 439 -37.80 34.25 -5.11
CA LEU A 439 -37.89 35.71 -5.18
C LEU A 439 -37.93 36.27 -6.60
N VAL A 440 -37.21 35.65 -7.53
CA VAL A 440 -37.08 36.13 -8.92
C VAL A 440 -37.98 35.37 -9.92
N SER A 441 -38.93 34.57 -9.41
CA SER A 441 -39.82 33.79 -10.27
C SER A 441 -40.55 34.66 -11.29
N GLY A 442 -40.44 34.29 -12.57
CA GLY A 442 -40.97 35.05 -13.70
C GLY A 442 -40.03 36.12 -14.28
N ASN A 443 -38.86 36.35 -13.66
CA ASN A 443 -37.82 37.26 -14.16
C ASN A 443 -36.41 36.63 -14.08
N GLU A 444 -36.30 35.31 -14.21
CA GLU A 444 -35.07 34.55 -14.03
C GLU A 444 -33.97 34.99 -15.01
N SER A 445 -34.34 35.38 -16.24
CA SER A 445 -33.38 35.86 -17.24
C SER A 445 -32.70 37.15 -16.78
N ALA A 446 -33.47 38.14 -16.31
CA ALA A 446 -32.92 39.42 -15.87
C ALA A 446 -32.02 39.27 -14.64
N ALA A 447 -32.40 38.41 -13.69
CA ALA A 447 -31.56 38.08 -12.54
C ALA A 447 -30.23 37.41 -12.98
N LYS A 448 -30.30 36.51 -13.97
CA LYS A 448 -29.11 35.86 -14.54
C LYS A 448 -28.22 36.85 -15.29
N ASP A 449 -28.79 37.81 -16.00
CA ASP A 449 -28.04 38.85 -16.71
C ASP A 449 -27.31 39.77 -15.73
N ALA A 450 -27.97 40.15 -14.63
CA ALA A 450 -27.33 40.91 -13.54
C ALA A 450 -26.16 40.14 -12.91
N LEU A 451 -26.33 38.85 -12.65
CA LEU A 451 -25.26 37.96 -12.16
C LEU A 451 -24.09 37.90 -13.14
N ASN A 452 -24.36 37.65 -14.42
CA ASN A 452 -23.33 37.55 -15.45
C ASN A 452 -22.58 38.87 -15.63
N ALA A 453 -23.29 40.00 -15.61
CA ALA A 453 -22.68 41.32 -15.69
C ALA A 453 -21.72 41.57 -14.52
N ALA A 454 -22.13 41.23 -13.28
CA ALA A 454 -21.28 41.37 -12.11
C ALA A 454 -20.04 40.45 -12.17
N LEU A 455 -20.19 39.21 -12.62
CA LEU A 455 -19.06 38.29 -12.78
C LEU A 455 -18.09 38.77 -13.87
N SER A 456 -18.59 39.25 -15.00
CA SER A 456 -17.77 39.80 -16.09
C SER A 456 -17.04 41.09 -15.66
N ALA A 457 -17.69 41.96 -14.89
CA ALA A 457 -17.08 43.18 -14.37
C ALA A 457 -15.93 42.91 -13.37
N ASN A 458 -15.82 41.68 -12.85
CA ASN A 458 -14.78 41.26 -11.92
C ASN A 458 -13.83 40.21 -12.51
N SER A 459 -13.78 40.06 -13.85
CA SER A 459 -12.92 39.06 -14.51
C SER A 459 -11.45 39.17 -14.11
N ASP A 460 -10.92 40.39 -14.10
CA ASP A 460 -9.49 40.65 -13.83
C ASP A 460 -9.11 40.28 -12.39
N TYR A 461 -10.02 40.54 -11.45
CA TYR A 461 -9.89 40.10 -10.06
C TYR A 461 -9.91 38.57 -9.96
N PHE A 462 -10.81 37.88 -10.68
CA PHE A 462 -10.82 36.42 -10.69
C PHE A 462 -9.53 35.83 -11.28
N ASP A 463 -8.97 36.46 -12.31
CA ASP A 463 -7.69 36.06 -12.88
C ASP A 463 -6.53 36.26 -11.90
N SER A 464 -6.54 37.31 -11.07
CA SER A 464 -5.53 37.48 -10.02
C SER A 464 -5.60 36.35 -8.97
N LEU A 465 -6.80 35.93 -8.57
CA LEU A 465 -6.97 34.80 -7.63
C LEU A 465 -6.49 33.47 -8.22
N VAL A 466 -6.71 33.24 -9.52
CA VAL A 466 -6.18 32.07 -10.21
C VAL A 466 -4.65 32.10 -10.19
N THR A 467 -4.04 33.26 -10.46
CA THR A 467 -2.59 33.44 -10.41
C THR A 467 -2.03 33.14 -9.01
N GLU A 468 -2.63 33.69 -7.95
CA GLU A 468 -2.24 33.40 -6.56
C GLU A 468 -2.30 31.90 -6.24
N ALA A 469 -3.34 31.20 -6.72
CA ALA A 469 -3.46 29.75 -6.51
C ALA A 469 -2.38 28.96 -7.27
N ARG A 470 -1.94 29.43 -8.44
CA ARG A 470 -0.83 28.81 -9.18
C ARG A 470 0.51 29.08 -8.49
N GLU A 471 0.73 30.27 -7.95
CA GLU A 471 1.93 30.60 -7.17
C GLU A 471 2.03 29.75 -5.90
N ALA A 472 0.92 29.61 -5.14
CA ALA A 472 0.90 28.72 -3.98
C ALA A 472 1.23 27.26 -4.37
N ARG A 473 0.76 26.80 -5.54
CA ARG A 473 1.10 25.47 -6.06
C ARG A 473 2.59 25.35 -6.40
N LYS A 474 3.19 26.40 -6.96
CA LYS A 474 4.63 26.48 -7.24
C LYS A 474 5.43 26.31 -5.96
N ASP A 475 5.13 27.11 -4.94
CA ASP A 475 5.85 27.08 -3.67
C ASP A 475 5.79 25.69 -3.03
N ARG A 476 4.59 25.09 -3.00
CA ARG A 476 4.41 23.71 -2.53
C ARG A 476 5.26 22.70 -3.32
N ASN A 477 5.25 22.78 -4.64
CA ASN A 477 6.01 21.86 -5.50
C ASN A 477 7.52 21.98 -5.26
N LEU A 478 8.01 23.21 -5.05
CA LEU A 478 9.41 23.47 -4.72
C LEU A 478 9.79 22.90 -3.35
N GLU A 479 8.93 23.05 -2.35
CA GLU A 479 9.16 22.44 -1.04
C GLU A 479 9.20 20.91 -1.10
N PHE A 480 8.33 20.29 -1.92
CA PHE A 480 8.40 18.84 -2.14
C PHE A 480 9.69 18.42 -2.83
N PHE A 481 10.13 19.18 -3.83
CA PHE A 481 11.40 18.94 -4.50
C PHE A 481 12.56 19.02 -3.50
N ASP A 482 12.62 20.08 -2.69
CA ASP A 482 13.68 20.32 -1.71
C ASP A 482 13.69 19.25 -0.62
N LEU A 483 12.51 18.83 -0.16
CA LEU A 483 12.38 17.75 0.81
C LEU A 483 12.84 16.40 0.24
N ALA A 484 12.48 16.10 -1.01
CA ALA A 484 12.92 14.88 -1.67
C ALA A 484 14.45 14.85 -1.83
N LEU A 485 15.05 15.99 -2.22
CA LEU A 485 16.49 16.16 -2.34
C LEU A 485 17.18 15.96 -0.98
N ALA A 486 16.70 16.62 0.07
CA ALA A 486 17.26 16.52 1.42
C ALA A 486 17.18 15.10 1.98
N ARG A 487 16.06 14.40 1.75
CA ARG A 487 15.91 12.99 2.16
C ARG A 487 16.85 12.06 1.41
N ALA A 488 17.02 12.27 0.10
CA ALA A 488 17.97 11.51 -0.70
C ALA A 488 19.40 11.75 -0.19
N GLN A 489 19.78 13.01 0.04
CA GLN A 489 21.10 13.38 0.57
C GLN A 489 21.36 12.72 1.92
N GLY A 490 20.44 12.83 2.88
CA GLY A 490 20.61 12.22 4.21
C GLY A 490 20.76 10.69 4.17
N ARG A 491 20.15 10.02 3.18
CA ARG A 491 20.38 8.58 2.95
C ARG A 491 21.77 8.31 2.39
N LEU A 492 22.27 9.15 1.47
CA LEU A 492 23.62 9.03 0.94
C LEU A 492 24.68 9.29 2.01
N ASP A 493 24.46 10.28 2.88
CA ASP A 493 25.35 10.59 3.99
C ASP A 493 25.46 9.39 4.95
N LYS A 494 24.33 8.81 5.37
CA LYS A 494 24.30 7.60 6.19
C LYS A 494 24.95 6.41 5.49
N ALA A 495 24.77 6.27 4.19
CA ALA A 495 25.44 5.22 3.42
C ALA A 495 26.96 5.42 3.41
N LYS A 496 27.42 6.65 3.19
CA LYS A 496 28.83 7.04 3.22
C LYS A 496 29.46 6.82 4.59
N GLU A 497 28.76 7.14 5.69
CA GLU A 497 29.18 6.85 7.07
C GLU A 497 29.38 5.35 7.31
N ASN A 498 28.60 4.49 6.65
CA ASN A 498 28.75 3.05 6.69
C ASN A 498 29.83 2.52 5.71
N GLY A 499 30.66 3.39 5.15
CA GLY A 499 31.75 3.04 4.24
C GLY A 499 31.27 2.63 2.84
N ILE A 500 30.04 2.98 2.45
CA ILE A 500 29.51 2.69 1.12
C ILE A 500 30.00 3.77 0.16
N ASP A 501 30.52 3.35 -1.00
CA ASP A 501 30.79 4.27 -2.09
C ASP A 501 29.47 4.77 -2.68
N VAL A 502 29.18 6.05 -2.44
CA VAL A 502 27.98 6.74 -2.92
C VAL A 502 28.27 7.67 -4.10
N SER A 503 29.47 7.64 -4.69
CA SER A 503 29.90 8.63 -5.69
C SER A 503 28.95 8.71 -6.89
N ALA A 504 28.54 7.56 -7.43
CA ALA A 504 27.58 7.52 -8.54
C ALA A 504 26.17 7.99 -8.14
N LEU A 505 25.74 7.70 -6.92
CA LEU A 505 24.45 8.15 -6.39
C LEU A 505 24.45 9.65 -6.13
N GLN A 506 25.55 10.19 -5.60
CA GLN A 506 25.74 11.61 -5.35
C GLN A 506 25.73 12.38 -6.66
N ALA A 507 26.52 11.95 -7.64
CA ALA A 507 26.54 12.58 -8.96
C ALA A 507 25.14 12.66 -9.58
N LYS A 508 24.34 11.60 -9.42
CA LYS A 508 22.96 11.58 -9.93
C LYS A 508 22.03 12.50 -9.14
N LEU A 509 22.20 12.61 -7.83
CA LEU A 509 21.46 13.56 -7.00
C LEU A 509 21.82 15.01 -7.34
N ASP A 510 23.08 15.28 -7.66
CA ASP A 510 23.55 16.59 -8.08
C ASP A 510 22.93 17.00 -9.44
N GLU A 511 22.83 16.07 -10.40
CA GLU A 511 22.07 16.30 -11.66
C GLU A 511 20.60 16.65 -11.42
N ILE A 512 19.97 16.02 -10.42
CA ILE A 512 18.59 16.34 -10.06
C ILE A 512 18.54 17.74 -9.46
N SER A 513 19.46 18.05 -8.53
CA SER A 513 19.54 19.36 -7.87
C SER A 513 19.70 20.51 -8.86
N SER A 514 20.47 20.33 -9.94
CA SER A 514 20.67 21.38 -10.94
C SER A 514 19.39 21.72 -11.71
N LEU A 515 18.46 20.77 -11.89
CA LEU A 515 17.18 21.02 -12.56
C LEU A 515 16.22 21.89 -11.75
N ARG A 516 16.54 22.20 -10.49
CA ARG A 516 15.69 23.04 -9.65
C ARG A 516 15.47 24.43 -10.25
N SER A 517 16.51 25.05 -10.83
CA SER A 517 16.38 26.38 -11.43
C SER A 517 15.46 26.33 -12.66
N ASP A 518 15.73 25.40 -13.58
CA ASP A 518 14.91 25.21 -14.78
C ASP A 518 13.44 24.91 -14.45
N PHE A 519 13.21 24.19 -13.35
CA PHE A 519 11.86 23.92 -12.84
C PHE A 519 11.17 25.18 -12.32
N VAL A 520 11.88 26.04 -11.58
CA VAL A 520 11.36 27.34 -11.12
C VAL A 520 11.04 28.24 -12.31
N ASP A 521 11.96 28.35 -13.26
CA ASP A 521 11.85 29.25 -14.41
C ASP A 521 10.69 28.83 -15.31
N SER A 522 10.61 27.55 -15.70
CA SER A 522 9.51 27.02 -16.49
C SER A 522 8.15 27.12 -15.77
N MET A 523 8.11 26.99 -14.44
CA MET A 523 6.88 27.25 -13.67
C MET A 523 6.47 28.72 -13.72
N ASN A 524 7.41 29.66 -13.57
CA ASN A 524 7.11 31.09 -13.62
C ASN A 524 6.59 31.50 -15.01
N GLU A 525 7.24 31.02 -16.08
CA GLU A 525 6.81 31.25 -17.46
C GLU A 525 5.42 30.66 -17.71
N GLY A 526 5.18 29.42 -17.28
CA GLY A 526 3.86 28.80 -17.38
C GLY A 526 2.77 29.55 -16.60
N ILE A 527 3.09 30.08 -15.42
CA ILE A 527 2.15 30.89 -14.62
C ILE A 527 1.78 32.18 -15.36
N ALA A 528 2.79 32.86 -15.92
CA ALA A 528 2.60 34.11 -16.65
C ALA A 528 1.83 33.92 -17.98
N ALA A 529 2.02 32.79 -18.66
CA ALA A 529 1.40 32.52 -19.96
C ALA A 529 -0.10 32.17 -19.89
N CYS A 530 -0.59 31.75 -18.73
CA CYS A 530 -1.97 31.26 -18.57
C CYS A 530 -2.91 32.34 -18.01
N THR A 531 -4.12 32.44 -18.57
CA THR A 531 -5.21 33.31 -18.07
C THR A 531 -6.43 32.45 -17.75
N GLY A 532 -7.13 32.69 -16.64
CA GLY A 532 -8.36 31.97 -16.26
C GLY A 532 -8.29 30.47 -15.96
N GLU A 533 -7.21 29.77 -16.34
CA GLU A 533 -7.11 28.30 -16.24
C GLU A 533 -5.97 27.79 -15.35
N GLY A 534 -6.09 26.62 -14.74
CA GLY A 534 -4.96 26.01 -14.03
C GLY A 534 -3.86 25.53 -14.99
N LEU A 535 -2.60 25.47 -14.53
CA LEU A 535 -1.46 24.92 -15.31
C LEU A 535 -1.71 23.51 -15.87
N GLY A 536 -2.60 22.72 -15.26
CA GLY A 536 -2.93 21.39 -15.79
C GLY A 536 -3.76 21.40 -17.06
N LYS A 537 -4.46 22.51 -17.36
CA LYS A 537 -5.40 22.66 -18.47
C LYS A 537 -4.92 23.62 -19.55
N CYS A 538 -4.10 24.57 -19.14
CA CYS A 538 -3.49 25.52 -20.04
C CYS A 538 -2.62 24.80 -21.07
N THR A 539 -2.92 25.02 -22.35
CA THR A 539 -2.27 24.38 -23.52
C THR A 539 -1.15 25.23 -24.11
N LYS A 540 -0.68 26.23 -23.37
CA LYS A 540 0.36 27.16 -23.80
C LYS A 540 1.73 26.45 -23.86
N PRO A 541 2.58 26.75 -24.86
CA PRO A 541 3.90 26.12 -25.01
C PRO A 541 4.77 26.17 -23.74
N GLU A 542 4.70 27.27 -22.98
CA GLU A 542 5.42 27.49 -21.73
C GLU A 542 5.03 26.46 -20.65
N VAL A 543 3.77 26.01 -20.66
CA VAL A 543 3.30 24.97 -19.74
C VAL A 543 3.81 23.59 -20.15
N GLU A 544 3.94 23.33 -21.46
CA GLU A 544 4.56 22.09 -21.93
C GLU A 544 6.04 22.04 -21.55
N ALA A 545 6.77 23.16 -21.63
CA ALA A 545 8.15 23.24 -21.14
C ALA A 545 8.25 22.87 -19.64
N TYR A 546 7.35 23.41 -18.80
CA TYR A 546 7.25 23.00 -17.39
C TYR A 546 6.97 21.50 -17.21
N LYS A 547 6.04 20.93 -17.99
CA LYS A 547 5.73 19.49 -17.91
C LYS A 547 6.94 18.65 -18.31
N THR A 548 7.69 19.06 -19.32
CA THR A 548 8.93 18.39 -19.76
C THR A 548 9.97 18.38 -18.65
N VAL A 549 10.29 19.54 -18.04
CA VAL A 549 11.28 19.61 -16.94
C VAL A 549 10.83 18.76 -15.74
N ARG A 550 9.54 18.82 -15.39
CA ARG A 550 8.97 17.99 -14.32
C ARG A 550 9.14 16.49 -14.59
N ASP A 551 8.89 16.06 -15.82
CA ASP A 551 8.96 14.64 -16.19
C ASP A 551 10.42 14.17 -16.31
N GLU A 552 11.35 15.06 -16.69
CA GLU A 552 12.79 14.82 -16.60
C GLU A 552 13.24 14.60 -15.16
N ILE A 553 12.84 15.49 -14.22
CA ILE A 553 13.14 15.34 -12.78
C ILE A 553 12.62 13.98 -12.28
N LYS A 554 11.39 13.61 -12.62
CA LYS A 554 10.81 12.30 -12.25
C LYS A 554 11.63 11.13 -12.78
N ASN A 555 12.06 11.19 -14.03
CA ASN A 555 12.86 10.12 -14.63
C ASN A 555 14.23 10.01 -13.98
N LYS A 556 14.92 11.12 -13.70
CA LYS A 556 16.20 11.10 -12.98
C LYS A 556 16.08 10.55 -11.56
N TYR A 557 14.99 10.85 -10.83
CA TYR A 557 14.73 10.21 -9.54
C TYR A 557 14.52 8.70 -9.65
N LYS A 558 13.83 8.20 -10.70
CA LYS A 558 13.72 6.76 -10.95
C LYS A 558 15.08 6.12 -11.22
N GLU A 559 15.93 6.79 -12.01
CA GLU A 559 17.30 6.32 -12.27
C GLU A 559 18.14 6.28 -10.98
N LEU A 560 18.04 7.30 -10.14
CA LEU A 560 18.68 7.32 -8.81
C LEU A 560 18.23 6.13 -7.95
N ILE A 561 16.93 5.81 -7.95
CA ILE A 561 16.38 4.67 -7.22
C ILE A 561 16.94 3.35 -7.74
N GLU A 562 17.03 3.17 -9.06
CA GLU A 562 17.59 1.95 -9.65
C GLU A 562 19.08 1.81 -9.37
N LEU A 563 19.85 2.90 -9.44
CA LEU A 563 21.25 2.94 -9.00
C LEU A 563 21.39 2.57 -7.52
N ALA A 564 20.48 3.05 -6.66
CA ALA A 564 20.52 2.75 -5.24
C ALA A 564 20.26 1.25 -4.97
N LYS A 565 19.38 0.62 -5.74
CA LYS A 565 19.12 -0.83 -5.66
C LYS A 565 20.36 -1.64 -6.03
N THR A 566 21.04 -1.29 -7.13
CA THR A 566 22.23 -2.02 -7.58
C THR A 566 23.42 -1.82 -6.62
N ALA A 567 23.59 -0.61 -6.08
CA ALA A 567 24.58 -0.33 -5.03
C ALA A 567 24.29 -1.14 -3.76
N GLY A 568 23.05 -1.16 -3.30
CA GLY A 568 22.63 -1.92 -2.12
C GLY A 568 22.78 -3.44 -2.29
N GLN A 569 22.50 -3.98 -3.49
CA GLN A 569 22.75 -5.39 -3.80
C GLN A 569 24.25 -5.70 -3.77
N SER A 570 25.07 -4.89 -4.43
CA SER A 570 26.54 -5.04 -4.44
C SER A 570 27.11 -5.10 -3.01
N GLN A 571 26.61 -4.25 -2.11
CA GLN A 571 27.02 -4.24 -0.71
C GLN A 571 26.67 -5.54 0.03
N ARG A 572 25.45 -6.08 -0.17
CA ARG A 572 25.04 -7.34 0.46
C ARG A 572 25.93 -8.50 0.04
N PHE A 573 26.33 -8.55 -1.24
CA PHE A 573 27.29 -9.54 -1.73
C PHE A 573 28.68 -9.33 -1.13
N ALA A 574 29.19 -8.10 -1.11
CA ALA A 574 30.48 -7.79 -0.51
C ALA A 574 30.56 -8.19 0.98
N ALA A 575 29.51 -7.88 1.76
CA ALA A 575 29.43 -8.27 3.18
C ALA A 575 29.34 -9.79 3.36
N THR A 576 28.57 -10.48 2.52
CA THR A 576 28.43 -11.94 2.57
C THR A 576 29.74 -12.65 2.20
N ILE A 577 30.46 -12.13 1.20
CA ILE A 577 31.76 -12.67 0.78
C ILE A 577 32.83 -12.42 1.84
N THR A 578 32.81 -11.26 2.49
CA THR A 578 33.71 -10.98 3.63
C THR A 578 33.49 -11.99 4.75
N LYS A 579 32.23 -12.24 5.13
CA LYS A 579 31.88 -13.28 6.14
C LYS A 579 32.32 -14.67 5.68
N ALA A 580 32.13 -15.02 4.41
CA ALA A 580 32.56 -16.31 3.88
C ALA A 580 34.09 -16.48 3.95
N ARG A 581 34.86 -15.41 3.66
CA ARG A 581 36.31 -15.39 3.80
C ARG A 581 36.77 -15.57 5.23
N ASP A 582 36.12 -14.91 6.19
CA ASP A 582 36.43 -15.08 7.61
C ASP A 582 36.22 -16.54 8.06
N ILE A 583 35.15 -17.19 7.57
CA ILE A 583 34.88 -18.60 7.84
C ILE A 583 35.95 -19.50 7.22
N ILE A 584 36.35 -19.23 5.97
CA ILE A 584 37.43 -19.97 5.29
C ILE A 584 38.73 -19.83 6.07
N ALA A 585 39.15 -18.62 6.44
CA ALA A 585 40.39 -18.36 7.18
C ALA A 585 40.41 -19.07 8.55
N LYS A 586 39.28 -19.06 9.27
CA LYS A 586 39.13 -19.83 10.52
C LYS A 586 39.24 -21.34 10.27
N SER A 587 38.66 -21.83 9.17
CA SER A 587 38.71 -23.25 8.81
C SER A 587 40.13 -23.68 8.43
N GLU A 588 40.86 -22.88 7.65
CA GLU A 588 42.28 -23.10 7.32
C GLU A 588 43.11 -23.21 8.60
N THR A 589 42.92 -22.30 9.56
CA THR A 589 43.61 -22.32 10.86
C THR A 589 43.37 -23.63 11.63
N VAL A 590 42.13 -24.14 11.61
CA VAL A 590 41.76 -25.40 12.27
C VAL A 590 42.38 -26.61 11.56
N LEU A 591 42.35 -26.65 10.22
CA LEU A 591 42.95 -27.73 9.45
C LEU A 591 44.46 -27.79 9.63
N ASP A 592 45.14 -26.64 9.67
CA ASP A 592 46.58 -26.58 9.94
C ASP A 592 46.93 -27.08 11.34
N ALA A 593 46.11 -26.74 12.35
CA ALA A 593 46.30 -27.26 13.70
C ALA A 593 46.09 -28.77 13.78
N ALA A 594 45.15 -29.33 13.02
CA ALA A 594 44.93 -30.77 12.92
C ALA A 594 46.09 -31.49 12.20
N ARG A 595 46.58 -30.92 11.10
CA ARG A 595 47.73 -31.44 10.33
C ARG A 595 48.98 -31.52 11.21
N LYS A 596 49.26 -30.47 12.01
CA LYS A 596 50.38 -30.44 12.97
C LYS A 596 50.30 -31.53 14.05
N ARG A 597 49.13 -32.12 14.26
CA ARG A 597 48.90 -33.23 15.22
C ARG A 597 48.95 -34.61 14.56
N GLY A 598 49.32 -34.69 13.29
CA GLY A 598 49.37 -35.94 12.53
C GLY A 598 48.00 -36.47 12.13
N ILE A 599 46.96 -35.62 12.12
CA ILE A 599 45.63 -35.99 11.61
C ILE A 599 45.64 -35.78 10.09
N ASP A 600 45.27 -36.82 9.34
CA ASP A 600 45.03 -36.68 7.90
C ASP A 600 43.78 -35.83 7.65
N VAL A 601 43.99 -34.68 7.00
CA VAL A 601 42.99 -33.68 6.66
C VAL A 601 42.92 -33.44 5.15
N SER A 602 43.42 -34.37 4.34
CA SER A 602 43.57 -34.18 2.89
C SER A 602 42.22 -33.94 2.20
N ALA A 603 41.20 -34.73 2.55
CA ALA A 603 39.85 -34.56 2.00
C ALA A 603 39.19 -33.26 2.46
N GLU A 604 39.39 -32.85 3.72
CA GLU A 604 38.88 -31.60 4.27
C GLU A 604 39.53 -30.37 3.63
N SER A 605 40.83 -30.45 3.35
CA SER A 605 41.58 -29.40 2.68
C SER A 605 41.08 -29.22 1.24
N ALA A 606 40.93 -30.32 0.49
CA ALA A 606 40.40 -30.27 -0.87
C ALA A 606 38.98 -29.68 -0.94
N GLY A 607 38.10 -30.07 -0.02
CA GLY A 607 36.75 -29.50 0.05
C GLY A 607 36.76 -28.00 0.39
N LEU A 608 37.67 -27.55 1.24
CA LEU A 608 37.81 -26.12 1.57
C LEU A 608 38.36 -25.30 0.40
N ASP A 609 39.28 -25.87 -0.40
CA ASP A 609 39.81 -25.24 -1.61
C ASP A 609 38.71 -25.04 -2.67
N GLU A 610 37.82 -26.02 -2.84
CA GLU A 610 36.65 -25.87 -3.72
C GLU A 610 35.70 -24.77 -3.26
N ILE A 611 35.45 -24.67 -1.96
CA ILE A 611 34.62 -23.61 -1.35
C ILE A 611 35.27 -22.24 -1.59
N LYS A 612 36.59 -22.13 -1.43
CA LYS A 612 37.36 -20.92 -1.71
C LYS A 612 37.27 -20.51 -3.18
N GLY A 613 37.36 -21.48 -4.10
CA GLY A 613 37.15 -21.25 -5.53
C GLY A 613 35.77 -20.66 -5.83
N LEU A 614 34.72 -21.19 -5.21
CA LEU A 614 33.34 -20.67 -5.37
C LEU A 614 33.18 -19.27 -4.77
N VAL A 615 33.75 -18.98 -3.59
CA VAL A 615 33.69 -17.64 -2.99
C VAL A 615 34.45 -16.61 -3.85
N ASN A 616 35.59 -16.98 -4.45
CA ASN A 616 36.31 -16.12 -5.38
C ASN A 616 35.54 -15.91 -6.69
N SER A 617 34.90 -16.95 -7.24
CA SER A 617 34.02 -16.83 -8.41
C SER A 617 32.83 -15.91 -8.11
N ALA A 618 32.21 -16.06 -6.94
CA ALA A 618 31.13 -15.17 -6.51
C ALA A 618 31.59 -13.71 -6.41
N GLU A 619 32.82 -13.48 -5.92
CA GLU A 619 33.41 -12.14 -5.89
C GLU A 619 33.56 -11.54 -7.28
N SER A 620 34.17 -12.28 -8.20
CA SER A 620 34.35 -11.83 -9.58
C SER A 620 33.01 -11.55 -10.27
N LYS A 621 32.02 -12.43 -10.08
CA LYS A 621 30.68 -12.27 -10.67
C LYS A 621 29.95 -11.06 -10.14
N TYR A 622 29.93 -10.81 -8.83
CA TYR A 622 29.24 -9.60 -8.33
C TYR A 622 29.97 -8.32 -8.74
N LYS A 623 31.31 -8.31 -8.80
CA LYS A 623 32.08 -7.15 -9.29
C LYS A 623 31.81 -6.86 -10.77
N ALA A 624 31.43 -7.89 -11.54
CA ALA A 624 30.98 -7.77 -12.92
C ALA A 624 29.47 -7.46 -13.07
N GLY A 625 28.74 -7.29 -11.97
CA GLY A 625 27.29 -7.05 -11.97
C GLY A 625 26.40 -8.29 -12.12
N ASP A 626 26.98 -9.50 -12.19
CA ASP A 626 26.25 -10.76 -12.22
C ASP A 626 25.87 -11.21 -10.80
N PHE A 627 24.85 -10.54 -10.24
CA PHE A 627 24.36 -10.84 -8.89
C PHE A 627 23.73 -12.23 -8.77
N ASN A 628 23.09 -12.74 -9.82
CA ASN A 628 22.48 -14.07 -9.81
C ASN A 628 23.56 -15.16 -9.80
N GLY A 629 24.56 -15.06 -10.66
CA GLY A 629 25.67 -15.99 -10.67
C GLY A 629 26.50 -15.92 -9.38
N ALA A 630 26.69 -14.72 -8.79
CA ALA A 630 27.33 -14.59 -7.48
C ALA A 630 26.53 -15.27 -6.36
N LYS A 631 25.19 -15.15 -6.38
CA LYS A 631 24.29 -15.81 -5.44
C LYS A 631 24.36 -17.32 -5.55
N ASP A 632 24.35 -17.85 -6.76
CA ASP A 632 24.40 -19.29 -7.01
C ASP A 632 25.73 -19.88 -6.54
N ASP A 633 26.85 -19.20 -6.79
CA ASP A 633 28.17 -19.63 -6.32
C ASP A 633 28.28 -19.59 -4.79
N LEU A 634 27.75 -18.54 -4.14
CA LEU A 634 27.69 -18.47 -2.67
C LEU A 634 26.82 -19.59 -2.07
N LYS A 635 25.70 -19.92 -2.71
CA LYS A 635 24.84 -21.03 -2.27
C LYS A 635 25.56 -22.37 -2.40
N LYS A 636 26.23 -22.61 -3.54
CA LYS A 636 27.05 -23.82 -3.73
C LYS A 636 28.18 -23.90 -2.70
N ALA A 637 28.84 -22.78 -2.39
CA ALA A 637 29.88 -22.71 -1.37
C ALA A 637 29.32 -23.08 0.02
N GLN A 638 28.14 -22.56 0.34
CA GLN A 638 27.45 -22.87 1.60
C GLN A 638 27.07 -24.36 1.69
N ASP A 639 26.52 -24.94 0.63
CA ASP A 639 26.09 -26.34 0.62
C ASP A 639 27.29 -27.30 0.70
N LYS A 640 28.37 -27.03 -0.06
CA LYS A 640 29.65 -27.76 0.09
C LYS A 640 30.24 -27.65 1.50
N PHE A 641 30.14 -26.47 2.14
CA PHE A 641 30.59 -26.30 3.52
C PHE A 641 29.78 -27.17 4.51
N LYS A 642 28.46 -27.29 4.31
CA LYS A 642 27.61 -28.18 5.12
C LYS A 642 27.96 -29.66 4.92
N GLU A 643 28.23 -30.07 3.68
CA GLU A 643 28.68 -31.43 3.35
C GLU A 643 30.03 -31.73 4.00
N LEU A 644 30.99 -30.82 3.87
CA LEU A 644 32.32 -30.93 4.48
C LEU A 644 32.22 -31.12 5.99
N LYS A 645 31.40 -30.28 6.65
CA LYS A 645 31.13 -30.37 8.09
C LYS A 645 30.50 -31.70 8.49
N SER A 646 29.55 -32.20 7.71
CA SER A 646 28.85 -33.46 7.99
C SER A 646 29.81 -34.65 7.85
N SER A 647 30.61 -34.68 6.78
CA SER A 647 31.63 -35.70 6.53
C SER A 647 32.72 -35.73 7.61
N ALA A 648 33.20 -34.57 8.05
CA ALA A 648 34.16 -34.47 9.16
C ALA A 648 33.56 -34.99 10.48
N THR A 649 32.29 -34.69 10.74
CA THR A 649 31.58 -35.16 11.94
C THR A 649 31.36 -36.67 11.93
N SER A 650 30.98 -37.25 10.79
CA SER A 650 30.79 -38.70 10.66
C SER A 650 32.10 -39.46 10.83
N ARG A 651 33.20 -38.99 10.22
CA ARG A 651 34.53 -39.59 10.41
C ARG A 651 35.00 -39.56 11.86
N ARG A 652 34.64 -38.50 12.60
CA ARG A 652 34.91 -38.42 14.04
C ARG A 652 34.11 -39.44 14.86
N ARG A 653 32.88 -39.79 14.46
CA ARG A 653 32.06 -40.78 15.18
C ARG A 653 32.48 -42.23 14.91
N ALA A 654 33.16 -42.47 13.80
CA ALA A 654 33.62 -43.78 13.38
C ALA A 654 35.02 -44.17 13.92
N LYS A 655 35.74 -43.22 14.51
CA LYS A 655 37.03 -43.41 15.19
C LYS A 655 36.85 -43.21 16.69
#